data_AF-A0AAJ1RR69-F1
#
_entry.id   AF-A0AAJ1RR69-F1
#
_cell.length_a   1.000
_cell.length_b   1.000
_cell.length_c   1.000
_cell.angle_alpha   90.00
_cell.angle_beta   90.00
_cell.angle_gamma   90.00
#
_symmetry.space_group_name_H-M   'P 1'
#
loop_
_entity.id
_entity.type
_entity.pdbx_description
1 polymer ?
#
loop_
_entity_poly.entity_id
_entity_poly.type
_entity_poly.pdbx_seq_one_letter_code
_entity_poly.pdbx_strand_id
1 'polypeptide(L)'
;MTEAETHLLDTETWSQHELLEVICSRYFVLGSQGLAEHSWEVNGRDGRSPSSCLRSLNRHLKDLGLIAVLDEGDPPLLSVGGLPVQMMVMPAWQQALVWALVTGFATMAGALWVTHLDPSLAVLETAVLQTAFAFFALPVVGSVLLASYARIFVSEALEAESSHLIPLAFPVMSAEWPFSLISAIGQLRPDLHPVPNRRALGLIELTTPTVMFVCGSILTILGLGMTHDQPPAFEAAPIVVDTNSLVDILGSLMQSSDVAMKLQWIHPTGLAGIALSLAGWALLLPIPGFPGDRILHALIGPEDMEEGGNQTSIFIITLGFTLFVFMSTDYWPWLLLVAIAAWRRFSPEQMPSPYVVDEYAGLDEIPMRQIASLTLAILLLGYPGLEPSYEMEGWDAGLSTESWPGFVAFEDGQASVELVLEPAGVMPVSGWLQMRVEGAPYGGWQIDSECLDERGTCRFEDITQASPGSVSISLSREQMEATEQAFRLVVLVDVANHVTEHAIVFQPIGTTTPIDPLWVMVEDTSTPRICVELLVVEDDHVNLSNYNPFWSFENETSLGPDLHTLCMRGHEGAINSLSLQDEQFRRIGPSIVVSRGDLNNDILFMPIEGTQPKIQVSESEWLIPESFETGSEYTIARGDSGSAFCPSSEVIAEVNATGDWQRDLSDHSAILVPAGQTGNATLRFPPSGWLALCNGTNMLASYKVVEGPDVMVDPGTLGSRMPSGEFSIVNRENTSMPISLDWTGDAVAWDNWESWAPAEVAAMSSVTANASVHGSPPAWWAAWVTAEEDSITLHFAARSWEGA
;
A
#
# COMPACT_ATOMS: atom_id res chain seq x y z
N MET A 1 74.27 37.82 56.62
CA MET A 1 74.96 37.40 55.39
C MET A 1 75.02 35.89 55.43
N THR A 2 74.02 35.25 54.85
CA THR A 2 73.88 33.80 54.74
C THR A 2 74.49 33.34 53.41
N GLU A 3 75.17 32.20 53.45
CA GLU A 3 75.87 31.57 52.33
C GLU A 3 75.00 31.47 51.08
N ALA A 4 75.57 31.87 49.94
CA ALA A 4 74.98 31.63 48.63
C ALA A 4 75.28 30.18 48.24
N GLU A 5 74.23 29.38 48.14
CA GLU A 5 74.28 28.02 47.62
C GLU A 5 74.68 28.09 46.14
N THR A 6 75.88 27.62 45.81
CA THR A 6 76.37 27.58 44.43
C THR A 6 75.71 26.42 43.70
N HIS A 7 74.76 26.71 42.81
CA HIS A 7 74.23 25.74 41.86
C HIS A 7 75.35 25.34 40.88
N LEU A 8 75.83 24.10 40.99
CA LEU A 8 76.69 23.46 40.00
C LEU A 8 75.84 23.19 38.74
N LEU A 9 76.10 23.96 37.68
CA LEU A 9 75.61 23.63 36.34
C LEU A 9 76.41 22.45 35.82
N ASP A 10 75.70 21.36 35.54
CA ASP A 10 76.26 20.17 34.92
C ASP A 10 76.83 20.52 33.53
N THR A 11 78.06 20.13 33.27
CA THR A 11 78.82 20.53 32.07
C THR A 11 78.67 19.58 30.88
N GLU A 12 77.90 18.49 31.03
CA GLU A 12 77.63 17.55 29.96
C GLU A 12 76.42 18.00 29.13
N THR A 13 76.61 18.15 27.81
CA THR A 13 75.51 18.36 26.87
C THR A 13 74.75 17.05 26.71
N TRP A 14 73.61 16.93 27.37
CA TRP A 14 72.75 15.76 27.24
C TRP A 14 72.18 15.68 25.83
N SER A 15 72.19 14.48 25.26
CA SER A 15 71.36 14.15 24.10
C SER A 15 69.88 14.18 24.48
N GLN A 16 68.99 14.33 23.50
CA GLN A 16 67.54 14.34 23.74
C GLN A 16 67.07 13.05 24.42
N HIS A 17 67.64 11.90 24.06
CA HIS A 17 67.34 10.62 24.69
C HIS A 17 67.72 10.60 26.17
N GLU A 18 68.94 11.02 26.53
CA GLU A 18 69.42 11.07 27.92
C GLU A 18 68.60 12.03 28.78
N LEU A 19 68.23 13.20 28.23
CA LEU A 19 67.37 14.16 28.93
C LEU A 19 65.99 13.55 29.23
N LEU A 20 65.38 12.89 28.25
CA LEU A 20 64.07 12.25 28.41
C LEU A 20 64.14 11.08 29.38
N GLU A 21 65.20 10.28 29.35
CA GLU A 21 65.43 9.19 30.30
C GLU A 21 65.54 9.72 31.75
N VAL A 22 66.27 10.81 31.97
CA VAL A 22 66.37 11.47 33.28
C VAL A 22 65.04 12.05 33.73
N ILE A 23 64.23 12.62 32.83
CA ILE A 23 62.90 13.12 33.17
C ILE A 23 61.95 11.97 33.52
N CYS A 24 61.88 10.94 32.67
CA CYS A 24 60.96 9.81 32.84
C CYS A 24 61.30 8.98 34.08
N SER A 25 62.59 8.77 34.37
CA SER A 25 63.04 8.04 35.57
C SER A 25 62.60 8.69 36.89
N ARG A 26 62.28 9.99 36.92
CA ARG A 26 61.70 10.64 38.12
C ARG A 26 60.30 10.11 38.46
N TYR A 27 59.55 9.66 37.46
CA TYR A 27 58.15 9.24 37.60
C TYR A 27 57.99 7.71 37.48
N PHE A 28 58.86 7.04 36.74
CA PHE A 28 58.80 5.61 36.45
C PHE A 28 60.10 4.88 36.81
N VAL A 29 60.00 3.57 37.05
CA VAL A 29 61.14 2.66 37.01
C VAL A 29 61.30 2.21 35.57
N LEU A 30 62.39 2.63 34.91
CA LEU A 30 62.68 2.33 33.51
C LEU A 30 63.30 0.93 33.36
N GLY A 31 62.81 0.15 32.40
CA GLY A 31 63.26 -1.18 32.00
C GLY A 31 63.97 -1.17 30.65
N SER A 32 63.68 -2.17 29.80
CA SER A 32 64.23 -2.26 28.43
C SER A 32 63.88 -1.03 27.59
N GLN A 33 64.76 -0.63 26.68
CA GLN A 33 64.37 0.28 25.60
C GLN A 33 63.43 -0.44 24.63
N GLY A 34 62.33 0.22 24.26
CA GLY A 34 61.37 -0.28 23.28
C GLY A 34 61.83 -0.09 21.83
N LEU A 35 60.94 -0.41 20.88
CA LEU A 35 61.23 -0.32 19.44
C LEU A 35 61.39 1.12 18.93
N ALA A 36 60.74 2.09 19.57
CA ALA A 36 60.85 3.50 19.22
C ALA A 36 62.04 4.17 19.93
N GLU A 37 62.66 5.14 19.27
CA GLU A 37 63.90 5.80 19.72
C GLU A 37 63.79 6.42 21.14
N HIS A 38 62.59 6.87 21.51
CA HIS A 38 62.27 7.41 22.84
C HIS A 38 61.17 6.58 23.51
N SER A 39 61.40 5.27 23.66
CA SER A 39 60.47 4.37 24.35
C SER A 39 61.15 3.44 25.34
N TRP A 40 60.48 3.15 26.45
CA TRP A 40 60.97 2.29 27.52
C TRP A 40 59.84 1.45 28.12
N GLU A 41 60.12 0.22 28.50
CA GLU A 41 59.27 -0.51 29.44
C GLU A 41 59.28 0.21 30.79
N VAL A 42 58.11 0.43 31.39
CA VAL A 42 58.01 1.20 32.62
C VAL A 42 57.16 0.53 33.68
N ASN A 43 57.55 0.72 34.93
CA ASN A 43 56.71 0.41 36.07
C ASN A 43 56.53 1.63 36.97
N GLY A 44 55.40 1.67 37.68
CA GLY A 44 55.11 2.77 38.59
C GLY A 44 56.16 2.87 39.70
N ARG A 45 56.73 4.06 39.89
CA ARG A 45 57.70 4.32 40.95
C ARG A 45 56.99 4.49 42.29
N ASP A 46 57.64 4.05 43.37
CA ASP A 46 57.16 4.20 44.76
C ASP A 46 55.77 3.58 45.02
N GLY A 47 55.42 2.50 44.31
CA GLY A 47 54.14 1.79 44.48
C GLY A 47 52.92 2.54 43.89
N ARG A 48 53.14 3.60 43.11
CA ARG A 48 52.09 4.30 42.38
C ARG A 48 51.65 3.51 41.15
N SER A 49 50.42 3.72 40.69
CA SER A 49 49.98 3.13 39.42
C SER A 49 50.65 3.82 38.21
N PRO A 50 51.03 3.08 37.16
CA PRO A 50 51.61 3.64 35.93
C PRO A 50 50.81 4.81 35.34
N SER A 51 49.48 4.68 35.25
CA SER A 51 48.55 5.73 34.80
C SER A 51 48.61 7.03 35.63
N SER A 52 48.83 6.93 36.95
CA SER A 52 48.98 8.11 37.81
C SER A 52 50.32 8.81 37.61
N CYS A 53 51.38 8.03 37.34
CA CYS A 53 52.70 8.52 37.00
C CYS A 53 52.68 9.22 35.64
N LEU A 54 51.97 8.65 34.65
CA LEU A 54 51.79 9.22 33.32
C LEU A 54 51.14 10.61 33.38
N ARG A 55 50.03 10.75 34.12
CA ARG A 55 49.38 12.06 34.33
C ARG A 55 50.31 13.10 34.97
N SER A 56 51.21 12.66 35.86
CA SER A 56 52.19 13.57 36.50
C SER A 56 53.31 13.96 35.52
N LEU A 57 53.81 12.99 34.74
CA LEU A 57 54.82 13.20 33.70
C LEU A 57 54.30 14.13 32.60
N ASN A 58 53.08 13.91 32.09
CA ASN A 58 52.49 14.73 31.03
C ASN A 58 52.24 16.18 31.44
N ARG A 59 51.98 16.46 32.72
CA ARG A 59 51.96 17.85 33.22
C ARG A 59 53.31 18.53 33.11
N HIS A 60 54.41 17.78 33.32
CA HIS A 60 55.76 18.30 33.16
C HIS A 60 56.19 18.41 31.70
N LEU A 61 55.83 17.42 30.86
CA LEU A 61 56.17 17.40 29.43
C LEU A 61 55.38 18.42 28.60
N LYS A 62 54.16 18.77 29.02
CA LYS A 62 53.31 19.75 28.31
C LYS A 62 54.01 21.10 28.14
N ASP A 63 54.72 21.57 29.16
CA ASP A 63 55.47 22.84 29.10
C ASP A 63 56.67 22.78 28.14
N LEU A 64 57.14 21.58 27.80
CA LEU A 64 58.23 21.33 26.86
C LEU A 64 57.73 21.06 25.43
N GLY A 65 56.41 21.11 25.19
CA GLY A 65 55.82 20.75 23.90
C GLY A 65 55.90 19.25 23.57
N LEU A 66 56.02 18.41 24.60
CA LEU A 66 56.12 16.96 24.50
C LEU A 66 54.92 16.28 25.15
N ILE A 67 54.67 15.03 24.76
CA ILE A 67 53.66 14.17 25.38
C ILE A 67 54.20 12.75 25.48
N ALA A 68 53.91 12.09 26.59
CA ALA A 68 54.16 10.68 26.80
C ALA A 68 52.85 9.89 26.66
N VAL A 69 52.93 8.74 26.02
CA VAL A 69 51.85 7.76 25.83
C VAL A 69 52.25 6.46 26.50
N LEU A 70 51.27 5.75 27.06
CA LEU A 70 51.45 4.46 27.70
C LEU A 70 50.64 3.40 26.96
N ASP A 71 51.33 2.52 26.25
CA ASP A 71 50.74 1.44 25.46
C ASP A 71 50.49 0.17 26.31
N GLU A 72 49.61 -0.70 25.81
CA GLU A 72 49.27 -2.00 26.43
C GLU A 72 50.53 -2.91 26.54
N GLY A 73 50.63 -3.68 27.63
CA GLY A 73 51.78 -4.58 27.90
C GLY A 73 52.02 -4.84 29.40
N ASP A 74 52.76 -5.92 29.71
CA ASP A 74 53.23 -6.24 31.08
C ASP A 74 54.74 -6.59 31.06
N PRO A 75 55.63 -5.63 31.37
CA PRO A 75 55.38 -4.24 31.79
C PRO A 75 54.92 -3.32 30.63
N PRO A 76 54.17 -2.23 30.90
CA PRO A 76 53.70 -1.31 29.87
C PRO A 76 54.82 -0.52 29.21
N LEU A 77 54.60 -0.12 27.97
CA LEU A 77 55.59 0.61 27.16
C LEU A 77 55.26 2.11 27.14
N LEU A 78 56.17 2.92 27.66
CA LEU A 78 56.10 4.38 27.61
C LEU A 78 56.79 4.88 26.34
N SER A 79 56.11 5.66 25.53
CA SER A 79 56.70 6.36 24.37
C SER A 79 56.58 7.87 24.55
N VAL A 80 57.63 8.64 24.23
CA VAL A 80 57.62 10.11 24.33
C VAL A 80 57.83 10.74 22.97
N GLY A 81 56.93 11.63 22.58
CA GLY A 81 56.95 12.32 21.29
C GLY A 81 56.62 13.81 21.40
N GLY A 82 56.63 14.48 20.26
CA GLY A 82 56.15 15.86 20.15
C GLY A 82 54.64 15.92 20.36
N LEU A 83 54.16 16.95 21.06
CA LEU A 83 52.73 17.22 21.16
C LEU A 83 52.17 17.46 19.75
N PRO A 84 51.14 16.72 19.30
CA PRO A 84 50.59 16.88 17.96
C PRO A 84 50.09 18.31 17.76
N VAL A 85 50.48 18.92 16.65
CA VAL A 85 50.01 20.27 16.28
C VAL A 85 48.56 20.15 15.84
N GLN A 86 47.65 20.61 16.69
CA GLN A 86 46.24 20.71 16.33
C GLN A 86 46.06 21.81 15.29
N MET A 87 45.97 21.43 14.01
CA MET A 87 45.53 22.35 12.98
C MET A 87 44.02 22.49 13.08
N MET A 88 43.56 23.64 13.60
CA MET A 88 42.14 23.99 13.53
C MET A 88 41.78 24.10 12.05
N VAL A 89 41.00 23.13 11.55
CA VAL A 89 40.72 22.98 10.11
C VAL A 89 39.97 24.21 9.56
N MET A 90 39.12 24.84 10.39
CA MET A 90 38.35 26.04 10.02
C MET A 90 38.35 27.10 11.13
N PRO A 91 38.62 28.38 10.83
CA PRO A 91 38.41 29.49 11.76
C PRO A 91 36.93 29.72 12.08
N ALA A 92 36.66 30.36 13.24
CA ALA A 92 35.32 30.55 13.78
C ALA A 92 34.31 31.22 12.81
N TRP A 93 34.75 32.15 11.96
CA TRP A 93 33.86 32.80 10.98
C TRP A 93 33.41 31.83 9.88
N GLN A 94 34.26 30.88 9.46
CA GLN A 94 33.88 29.84 8.49
C GLN A 94 32.89 28.86 9.12
N GLN A 95 33.10 28.51 10.40
CA GLN A 95 32.15 27.69 11.15
C GLN A 95 30.79 28.38 11.22
N ALA A 96 30.75 29.66 11.63
CA ALA A 96 29.52 30.44 11.67
C ALA A 96 28.82 30.50 10.31
N LEU A 97 29.58 30.62 9.22
CA LEU A 97 29.05 30.60 7.85
C LEU A 97 28.47 29.22 7.49
N VAL A 98 29.13 28.11 7.85
CA VAL A 98 28.60 26.76 7.63
C VAL A 98 27.30 26.55 8.42
N TRP A 99 27.25 26.95 9.69
CA TRP A 99 26.03 26.89 10.50
C TRP A 99 24.90 27.73 9.90
N ALA A 100 25.20 28.93 9.40
CA ALA A 100 24.21 29.78 8.72
C ALA A 100 23.69 29.13 7.42
N LEU A 101 24.57 28.55 6.59
CA LEU A 101 24.19 27.85 5.37
C LEU A 101 23.33 26.62 5.66
N VAL A 102 23.73 25.80 6.64
CA VAL A 102 22.97 24.62 7.06
C VAL A 102 21.59 25.01 7.60
N THR A 103 21.52 26.10 8.36
CA THR A 103 20.22 26.63 8.82
C THR A 103 19.35 27.05 7.64
N GLY A 104 19.94 27.68 6.62
CA GLY A 104 19.25 28.01 5.37
C GLY A 104 18.75 26.78 4.61
N PHE A 105 19.57 25.73 4.50
CA PHE A 105 19.20 24.46 3.86
C PHE A 105 18.10 23.73 4.62
N ALA A 106 18.20 23.65 5.95
CA ALA A 106 17.14 23.09 6.78
C ALA A 106 15.84 23.88 6.66
N THR A 107 15.92 25.22 6.59
CA THR A 107 14.74 26.07 6.37
C THR A 107 14.10 25.80 5.01
N MET A 108 14.91 25.64 3.95
CA MET A 108 14.40 25.31 2.63
C MET A 108 13.74 23.93 2.60
N ALA A 109 14.35 22.92 3.22
CA ALA A 109 13.76 21.59 3.31
C ALA A 109 12.45 21.59 4.10
N GLY A 110 12.40 22.30 5.23
CA GLY A 110 11.16 22.50 5.99
C GLY A 110 10.08 23.25 5.19
N ALA A 111 10.47 24.21 4.35
CA ALA A 111 9.55 24.93 3.48
C ALA A 111 8.97 24.00 2.40
N LEU A 112 9.81 23.13 1.80
CA LEU A 112 9.38 22.09 0.88
C LEU A 112 8.39 21.11 1.53
N TRP A 113 8.62 20.72 2.80
CA TRP A 113 7.67 19.90 3.55
C TRP A 113 6.33 20.62 3.78
N VAL A 114 6.36 21.88 4.20
CA VAL A 114 5.12 22.67 4.41
C VAL A 114 4.32 22.81 3.13
N THR A 115 4.97 23.08 1.99
CA THR A 115 4.28 23.15 0.69
C THR A 115 3.83 21.79 0.15
N HIS A 116 4.46 20.70 0.60
CA HIS A 116 3.99 19.35 0.27
C HIS A 116 2.65 19.06 0.96
N LEU A 117 2.49 19.55 2.19
CA LEU A 117 1.23 19.44 2.94
C LEU A 117 0.16 20.42 2.44
N ASP A 118 0.54 21.57 1.87
CA ASP A 118 -0.38 22.55 1.30
C ASP A 118 0.16 23.05 -0.05
N PRO A 119 -0.19 22.40 -1.17
CA PRO A 119 0.31 22.74 -2.49
C PRO A 119 -0.15 24.10 -3.01
N SER A 120 -1.15 24.72 -2.35
CA SER A 120 -1.62 26.06 -2.71
C SER A 120 -0.60 27.17 -2.36
N LEU A 121 0.35 26.88 -1.47
CA LEU A 121 1.36 27.81 -0.98
C LEU A 121 2.65 27.76 -1.80
N ALA A 122 3.29 28.92 -1.99
CA ALA A 122 4.59 28.98 -2.66
C ALA A 122 5.74 28.74 -1.67
N VAL A 123 6.74 27.94 -2.05
CA VAL A 123 7.90 27.58 -1.19
C VAL A 123 8.64 28.81 -0.63
N LEU A 124 8.79 29.86 -1.45
CA LEU A 124 9.48 31.10 -1.09
C LEU A 124 8.56 32.14 -0.43
N GLU A 125 7.32 31.78 -0.11
CA GLU A 125 6.42 32.66 0.60
C GLU A 125 6.93 32.93 2.02
N THR A 126 6.75 34.17 2.50
CA THR A 126 7.32 34.61 3.77
C THR A 126 6.74 33.82 4.96
N ALA A 127 5.45 33.49 4.91
CA ALA A 127 4.77 32.71 5.95
C ALA A 127 5.29 31.26 6.00
N VAL A 128 5.49 30.62 4.84
CA VAL A 128 6.06 29.27 4.72
C VAL A 128 7.49 29.24 5.26
N LEU A 129 8.34 30.20 4.87
CA LEU A 129 9.71 30.27 5.36
C LEU A 129 9.78 30.51 6.88
N GLN A 130 8.87 31.31 7.44
CA GLN A 130 8.81 31.53 8.89
C GLN A 130 8.37 30.28 9.66
N THR A 131 7.35 29.58 9.16
CA THR A 131 6.87 28.33 9.78
C THR A 131 7.93 27.23 9.69
N ALA A 132 8.54 27.05 8.52
CA ALA A 132 9.65 26.12 8.32
C ALA A 132 10.85 26.44 9.23
N PHE A 133 11.22 27.71 9.35
CA PHE A 133 12.31 28.12 10.23
C PHE A 133 11.99 27.82 11.69
N ALA A 134 10.80 28.21 12.16
CA ALA A 134 10.41 28.07 13.57
C ALA A 134 10.17 26.61 13.99
N PHE A 135 9.53 25.83 13.14
CA PHE A 135 9.05 24.49 13.51
C PHE A 135 9.91 23.34 13.00
N PHE A 136 10.82 23.57 12.03
CA PHE A 136 11.73 22.53 11.54
C PHE A 136 13.21 22.92 11.73
N ALA A 137 13.67 24.02 11.12
CA ALA A 137 15.10 24.36 11.11
C ALA A 137 15.65 24.70 12.50
N LEU A 138 14.94 25.53 13.27
CA LEU A 138 15.35 25.92 14.62
C LEU A 138 15.43 24.71 15.58
N PRO A 139 14.44 23.79 15.64
CA PRO A 139 14.57 22.54 16.39
C PRO A 139 15.76 21.67 16.00
N VAL A 140 15.99 21.46 14.70
CA VAL A 140 17.13 20.66 14.20
C VAL A 140 18.46 21.30 14.60
N VAL A 141 18.67 22.55 14.21
CA VAL A 141 19.93 23.27 14.44
C VAL A 141 20.18 23.48 15.93
N GLY A 142 19.12 23.81 16.69
CA GLY A 142 19.18 23.97 18.14
C GLY A 142 19.60 22.69 18.85
N SER A 143 19.08 21.54 18.43
CA SER A 143 19.43 20.24 19.02
C SER A 143 20.86 19.81 18.68
N VAL A 144 21.31 20.04 17.44
CA VAL A 144 22.71 19.75 17.07
C VAL A 144 23.68 20.70 17.79
N LEU A 145 23.31 21.97 17.97
CA LEU A 145 24.09 22.92 18.75
C LEU A 145 24.15 22.51 20.22
N LEU A 146 23.05 22.06 20.81
CA LEU A 146 23.03 21.49 22.16
C LEU A 146 23.96 20.28 22.28
N ALA A 147 23.91 19.35 21.31
CA ALA A 147 24.81 18.19 21.27
C ALA A 147 26.29 18.62 21.16
N SER A 148 26.58 19.65 20.37
CA SER A 148 27.91 20.25 20.24
C SER A 148 28.44 20.81 21.56
N TYR A 149 27.63 21.57 22.30
CA TYR A 149 28.00 22.09 23.62
C TYR A 149 28.10 20.98 24.68
N ALA A 150 27.21 20.00 24.66
CA ALA A 150 27.25 18.87 25.57
C ALA A 150 28.56 18.07 25.41
N ARG A 151 28.99 17.82 24.16
CA ARG A 151 30.26 17.15 23.87
C ARG A 151 31.45 17.94 24.39
N ILE A 152 31.47 19.26 24.24
CA ILE A 152 32.53 20.13 24.78
C ILE A 152 32.57 20.08 26.30
N PHE A 153 31.42 20.19 26.95
CA PHE A 153 31.32 20.11 28.40
C PHE A 153 31.84 18.77 28.94
N VAL A 154 31.45 17.66 28.30
CA VAL A 154 31.89 16.32 28.68
C VAL A 154 33.40 16.14 28.42
N SER A 155 33.92 16.66 27.31
CA SER A 155 35.36 16.57 27.02
C SER A 155 36.20 17.34 28.04
N GLU A 156 35.80 18.58 28.38
CA GLU A 156 36.50 19.40 29.38
C GLU A 156 36.51 18.72 30.76
N ALA A 157 35.37 18.13 31.16
CA ALA A 157 35.26 17.38 32.41
C ALA A 157 36.17 16.14 32.46
N LEU A 158 36.59 15.64 31.29
CA LEU A 158 37.46 14.48 31.14
C LEU A 158 38.91 14.87 30.79
N GLU A 159 39.30 16.13 30.93
CA GLU A 159 40.63 16.65 30.59
C GLU A 159 41.00 16.51 29.10
N ALA A 160 40.00 16.46 28.21
CA ALA A 160 40.16 16.43 26.76
C ALA A 160 39.68 17.74 26.13
N GLU A 161 40.47 18.31 25.22
CA GLU A 161 40.05 19.47 24.43
C GLU A 161 39.00 19.02 23.40
N SER A 162 38.06 19.86 22.97
CA SER A 162 37.23 19.53 21.81
C SER A 162 36.73 20.79 21.13
N SER A 163 36.24 20.64 19.89
CA SER A 163 35.70 21.73 19.10
C SER A 163 34.24 21.47 18.74
N HIS A 164 33.56 22.55 18.33
CA HIS A 164 32.18 22.47 17.88
C HIS A 164 32.01 21.50 16.71
N LEU A 165 30.90 20.77 16.72
CA LEU A 165 30.47 19.94 15.60
C LEU A 165 30.21 20.78 14.35
N ILE A 166 30.41 20.16 13.19
CA ILE A 166 29.97 20.68 11.89
C ILE A 166 28.75 19.86 11.46
N PRO A 167 27.56 20.49 11.39
CA PRO A 167 26.40 19.83 10.83
C PRO A 167 26.53 19.72 9.30
N LEU A 168 26.02 18.63 8.76
CA LEU A 168 25.95 18.36 7.33
C LEU A 168 24.47 18.20 6.96
N ALA A 169 23.99 19.07 6.07
CA ALA A 169 22.62 19.06 5.59
C ALA A 169 22.57 19.29 4.09
N PHE A 170 21.52 18.75 3.45
CA PHE A 170 21.22 18.95 2.04
C PHE A 170 19.84 19.63 1.88
N PRO A 171 19.70 20.60 0.97
CA PRO A 171 18.44 21.29 0.70
C PRO A 171 17.60 20.51 -0.32
N VAL A 172 17.38 19.23 -0.08
CA VAL A 172 16.57 18.36 -0.95
C VAL A 172 15.50 17.72 -0.10
N MET A 173 14.29 17.65 -0.65
CA MET A 173 13.15 16.95 -0.07
C MET A 173 12.67 15.97 -1.14
N SER A 174 12.76 14.68 -0.85
CA SER A 174 12.25 13.59 -1.67
C SER A 174 11.66 12.52 -0.76
N ALA A 175 10.80 11.66 -1.29
CA ALA A 175 10.27 10.49 -0.56
C ALA A 175 11.40 9.63 0.03
N GLU A 176 12.53 9.57 -0.66
CA GLU A 176 13.72 8.81 -0.26
C GLU A 176 14.51 9.48 0.88
N TRP A 177 14.39 10.80 1.10
CA TRP A 177 15.07 11.48 2.21
C TRP A 177 14.43 12.85 2.55
N PRO A 178 13.37 12.89 3.38
CA PRO A 178 12.72 14.14 3.77
C PRO A 178 13.44 14.90 4.91
N PHE A 179 14.52 14.33 5.47
CA PHE A 179 15.06 14.72 6.78
C PHE A 179 16.00 15.94 6.78
N SER A 180 16.50 16.37 5.62
CA SER A 180 17.50 17.44 5.41
C SER A 180 18.88 17.23 6.07
N LEU A 181 18.92 16.86 7.35
CA LEU A 181 20.13 16.57 8.12
C LEU A 181 20.67 15.19 7.77
N ILE A 182 21.96 15.09 7.48
CA ILE A 182 22.64 13.81 7.23
C ILE A 182 23.51 13.41 8.43
N SER A 183 24.25 14.36 9.01
CA SER A 183 25.20 14.04 10.08
C SER A 183 25.68 15.29 10.85
N ALA A 184 26.36 15.07 11.97
CA ALA A 184 27.08 16.09 12.72
C ALA A 184 28.46 15.55 13.15
N ILE A 185 29.53 16.03 12.53
CA ILE A 185 30.88 15.45 12.65
C ILE A 185 31.83 16.41 13.38
N GLY A 186 32.76 15.87 14.18
CA GLY A 186 33.82 16.65 14.80
C GLY A 186 34.86 17.17 13.79
N GLN A 187 35.41 18.36 14.04
CA GLN A 187 36.37 19.01 13.12
C GLN A 187 37.80 18.50 13.27
N LEU A 188 38.12 17.99 14.45
CA LEU A 188 39.48 17.57 14.78
C LEU A 188 39.72 16.18 14.22
N ARG A 189 40.87 16.04 13.58
CA ARG A 189 41.42 14.75 13.18
C ARG A 189 41.64 13.88 14.44
N PRO A 190 41.06 12.68 14.52
CA PRO A 190 41.10 11.85 15.73
C PRO A 190 42.51 11.38 16.12
N ASP A 191 43.43 11.29 15.16
CA ASP A 191 44.85 10.96 15.35
C ASP A 191 45.71 12.10 15.89
N LEU A 192 45.23 13.33 15.79
CA LEU A 192 45.95 14.51 16.29
C LEU A 192 45.38 15.02 17.61
N HIS A 193 44.44 14.27 18.18
CA HIS A 193 43.65 14.68 19.32
C HIS A 193 43.92 13.78 20.53
N PRO A 194 44.75 14.21 21.50
CA PRO A 194 45.10 13.38 22.66
C PRO A 194 43.91 13.22 23.59
N VAL A 195 43.37 11.99 23.63
CA VAL A 195 42.31 11.59 24.56
C VAL A 195 42.95 10.88 25.77
N PRO A 196 42.62 11.27 27.02
CA PRO A 196 43.37 10.78 28.17
C PRO A 196 43.30 9.27 28.42
N ASN A 197 42.18 8.61 28.11
CA ASN A 197 42.01 7.15 28.21
C ASN A 197 40.79 6.66 27.41
N ARG A 198 40.64 5.34 27.28
CA ARG A 198 39.52 4.68 26.58
C ARG A 198 38.15 5.05 27.14
N ARG A 199 38.03 5.24 28.46
CA ARG A 199 36.77 5.69 29.10
C ARG A 199 36.34 7.07 28.62
N ALA A 200 37.29 7.99 28.54
CA ALA A 200 37.01 9.34 28.06
C ALA A 200 36.59 9.31 26.59
N LEU A 201 37.28 8.52 25.76
CA LEU A 201 36.92 8.34 24.35
C LEU A 201 35.46 7.87 24.19
N GLY A 202 35.08 6.79 24.87
CA GLY A 202 33.73 6.22 24.75
C GLY A 202 32.63 7.18 25.23
N LEU A 203 32.84 7.91 26.33
CA LEU A 203 31.84 8.86 26.84
C LEU A 203 31.70 10.11 25.95
N ILE A 204 32.82 10.67 25.47
CA ILE A 204 32.82 11.85 24.60
C ILE A 204 32.12 11.53 23.27
N GLU A 205 32.42 10.38 22.66
CA GLU A 205 31.85 9.99 21.37
C GLU A 205 30.37 9.55 21.49
N LEU A 206 29.96 8.98 22.63
CA LEU A 206 28.56 8.62 22.89
C LEU A 206 27.65 9.83 23.16
N THR A 207 28.22 10.98 23.56
CA THR A 207 27.44 12.16 23.96
C THR A 207 26.62 12.73 22.80
N THR A 208 27.22 12.92 21.62
CA THR A 208 26.53 13.52 20.47
C THR A 208 25.33 12.68 20.00
N PRO A 209 25.49 11.38 19.70
CA PRO A 209 24.37 10.53 19.30
C PRO A 209 23.25 10.48 20.34
N THR A 210 23.61 10.40 21.62
CA THR A 210 22.63 10.32 22.71
C THR A 210 21.78 11.60 22.81
N VAL A 211 22.41 12.77 22.76
CA VAL A 211 21.67 14.05 22.81
C VAL A 211 20.76 14.20 21.60
N MET A 212 21.25 13.89 20.40
CA MET A 212 20.46 13.95 19.17
C MET A 212 19.26 12.98 19.22
N PHE A 213 19.48 11.74 19.68
CA PHE A 213 18.43 10.74 19.81
C PHE A 213 17.36 11.17 20.82
N VAL A 214 17.75 11.61 22.02
CA VAL A 214 16.81 12.02 23.07
C VAL A 214 16.02 13.28 22.66
N CYS A 215 16.70 14.29 22.12
CA CYS A 215 16.01 15.48 21.60
C CYS A 215 15.08 15.11 20.44
N GLY A 216 15.52 14.21 19.56
CA GLY A 216 14.74 13.69 18.45
C GLY A 216 13.43 13.04 18.93
N SER A 217 13.51 12.05 19.82
CA SER A 217 12.33 11.38 20.38
C SER A 217 11.35 12.35 21.06
N ILE A 218 11.84 13.33 21.82
CA ILE A 218 10.99 14.34 22.46
C ILE A 218 10.27 15.19 21.41
N LEU A 219 11.00 15.66 20.39
CA LEU A 219 10.42 16.49 19.32
C LEU A 219 9.43 15.70 18.46
N THR A 220 9.66 14.41 18.21
CA THR A 220 8.71 13.57 17.48
C THR A 220 7.40 13.45 18.23
N ILE A 221 7.43 13.17 19.54
CA ILE A 221 6.21 13.08 20.35
C ILE A 221 5.46 14.42 20.39
N LEU A 222 6.18 15.54 20.55
CA LEU A 222 5.57 16.88 20.50
C LEU A 222 4.95 17.17 19.13
N GLY A 223 5.64 16.80 18.05
CA GLY A 223 5.15 16.98 16.67
C GLY A 223 3.89 16.17 16.37
N LEU A 224 3.84 14.90 16.81
CA LEU A 224 2.64 14.07 16.69
C LEU A 224 1.44 14.70 17.44
N GLY A 225 1.68 15.25 18.64
CA GLY A 225 0.66 16.00 19.39
C GLY A 225 0.19 17.30 18.71
N MET A 226 1.03 17.90 17.86
CA MET A 226 0.69 19.09 17.08
C MET A 226 0.09 18.77 15.70
N THR A 227 0.16 17.51 15.27
CA THR A 227 -0.34 17.08 13.96
C THR A 227 -1.85 16.99 13.99
N HIS A 228 -2.51 17.55 12.97
CA HIS A 228 -3.96 17.55 12.87
C HIS A 228 -4.49 16.15 12.57
N ASP A 229 -5.71 15.83 13.03
CA ASP A 229 -6.31 14.51 12.78
C ASP A 229 -6.92 14.41 11.37
N GLN A 230 -7.18 15.53 10.67
CA GLN A 230 -7.66 15.50 9.29
C GLN A 230 -6.49 15.55 8.29
N PRO A 231 -6.57 14.77 7.20
CA PRO A 231 -5.57 14.78 6.14
C PRO A 231 -5.55 16.14 5.41
N PRO A 232 -4.38 16.59 4.94
CA PRO A 232 -4.28 17.72 4.02
C PRO A 232 -4.88 17.41 2.65
N ALA A 233 -5.16 18.46 1.87
CA ALA A 233 -5.64 18.33 0.49
C ALA A 233 -4.47 18.08 -0.46
N PHE A 234 -4.08 16.81 -0.59
CA PHE A 234 -2.98 16.41 -1.47
C PHE A 234 -3.37 16.49 -2.96
N GLU A 235 -2.43 16.98 -3.79
CA GLU A 235 -2.52 16.93 -5.27
C GLU A 235 -1.59 15.86 -5.87
N ALA A 236 -0.73 15.26 -5.04
CA ALA A 236 0.24 14.23 -5.40
C ALA A 236 0.42 13.28 -4.20
N ALA A 237 1.08 12.15 -4.44
CA ALA A 237 1.22 11.14 -3.40
C ALA A 237 1.94 11.68 -2.14
N PRO A 238 1.41 11.39 -0.93
CA PRO A 238 2.01 11.82 0.31
C PRO A 238 3.29 11.01 0.60
N ILE A 239 4.21 11.64 1.32
CA ILE A 239 5.42 10.98 1.83
C ILE A 239 5.11 10.51 3.24
N VAL A 240 5.08 9.19 3.42
CA VAL A 240 4.92 8.56 4.73
C VAL A 240 6.28 8.46 5.39
N VAL A 241 6.33 8.70 6.70
CA VAL A 241 7.57 8.65 7.49
C VAL A 241 7.38 7.71 8.67
N ASP A 242 8.25 6.73 8.80
CA ASP A 242 8.24 5.82 9.95
C ASP A 242 9.01 6.39 11.14
N THR A 243 8.64 5.92 12.34
CA THR A 243 9.37 6.26 13.56
C THR A 243 10.12 5.06 14.12
N ASN A 244 10.94 5.33 15.14
CA ASN A 244 11.61 4.26 15.86
C ASN A 244 10.67 3.64 16.91
N SER A 245 10.96 2.40 17.30
CA SER A 245 10.12 1.64 18.22
C SER A 245 9.86 2.35 19.57
N LEU A 246 10.80 3.16 20.06
CA LEU A 246 10.59 3.94 21.28
C LEU A 246 9.51 5.00 21.10
N VAL A 247 9.51 5.71 19.97
CA VAL A 247 8.48 6.69 19.65
C VAL A 247 7.14 6.01 19.41
N ASP A 248 7.08 4.87 18.71
CA ASP A 248 5.82 4.14 18.50
C ASP A 248 5.17 3.70 19.83
N ILE A 249 5.97 3.13 20.75
CA ILE A 249 5.49 2.68 22.07
C ILE A 249 5.01 3.88 22.91
N LEU A 250 5.79 4.98 22.94
CA LEU A 250 5.42 6.15 23.72
C LEU A 250 4.25 6.92 23.09
N GLY A 251 4.22 7.01 21.77
CA GLY A 251 3.16 7.64 20.99
C GLY A 251 1.82 6.96 21.23
N SER A 252 1.76 5.64 21.07
CA SER A 252 0.55 4.84 21.32
C SER A 252 0.06 4.88 22.77
N LEU A 253 0.97 5.05 23.74
CA LEU A 253 0.59 5.18 25.16
C LEU A 253 0.08 6.59 25.50
N MET A 254 0.65 7.62 24.88
CA MET A 254 0.40 9.03 25.23
C MET A 254 -0.68 9.71 24.39
N GLN A 255 -1.00 9.19 23.20
CA GLN A 255 -1.93 9.80 22.26
C GLN A 255 -3.15 8.93 22.03
N SER A 256 -4.31 9.57 21.86
CA SER A 256 -5.59 8.89 21.66
C SER A 256 -5.92 8.61 20.19
N SER A 257 -5.29 9.33 19.24
CA SER A 257 -5.47 9.11 17.81
C SER A 257 -4.38 8.21 17.24
N ASP A 258 -4.69 7.59 16.09
CA ASP A 258 -3.79 6.65 15.44
C ASP A 258 -2.49 7.35 15.02
N VAL A 259 -1.37 6.86 15.56
CA VAL A 259 -0.03 7.37 15.27
C VAL A 259 0.31 7.12 13.80
N ALA A 260 -0.08 5.97 13.25
CA ALA A 260 0.22 5.61 11.86
C ALA A 260 -0.42 6.60 10.88
N MET A 261 -1.67 7.00 11.14
CA MET A 261 -2.36 8.02 10.36
C MET A 261 -1.61 9.36 10.37
N LYS A 262 -1.21 9.86 11.56
CA LYS A 262 -0.52 11.15 11.70
C LYS A 262 0.86 11.20 11.05
N LEU A 263 1.52 10.06 10.92
CA LEU A 263 2.85 9.98 10.31
C LEU A 263 2.84 10.29 8.81
N GLN A 264 1.68 10.16 8.16
CA GLN A 264 1.50 10.44 6.73
C GLN A 264 1.50 11.95 6.43
N TRP A 265 1.25 12.82 7.43
CA TRP A 265 1.28 14.28 7.30
C TRP A 265 1.83 14.99 8.55
N ILE A 266 2.88 14.40 9.14
CA ILE A 266 3.40 14.85 10.44
C ILE A 266 3.80 16.34 10.42
N HIS A 267 3.48 17.03 11.52
CA HIS A 267 3.89 18.42 11.73
C HIS A 267 5.42 18.58 11.58
N PRO A 268 5.94 19.70 11.03
CA PRO A 268 7.38 19.88 10.78
C PRO A 268 8.28 19.63 12.00
N THR A 269 7.80 19.92 13.21
CA THR A 269 8.55 19.63 14.45
C THR A 269 8.72 18.13 14.70
N GLY A 270 7.74 17.33 14.31
CA GLY A 270 7.82 15.88 14.40
C GLY A 270 8.82 15.31 13.40
N LEU A 271 8.77 15.79 12.15
CA LEU A 271 9.76 15.44 11.12
C LEU A 271 11.19 15.80 11.55
N ALA A 272 11.39 16.98 12.16
CA ALA A 272 12.67 17.37 12.73
C ALA A 272 13.15 16.40 13.83
N GLY A 273 12.22 15.90 14.65
CA GLY A 273 12.49 14.89 15.66
C GLY A 273 12.95 13.56 15.06
N ILE A 274 12.24 13.08 14.03
CA ILE A 274 12.59 11.85 13.30
C ILE A 274 13.98 11.99 12.67
N ALA A 275 14.25 13.10 11.98
CA ALA A 275 15.54 13.40 11.39
C ALA A 275 16.71 13.34 12.39
N LEU A 276 16.53 13.94 13.58
CA LEU A 276 17.53 13.92 14.65
C LEU A 276 17.75 12.52 15.23
N SER A 277 16.67 11.77 15.44
CA SER A 277 16.75 10.41 15.97
C SER A 277 17.46 9.47 15.00
N LEU A 278 17.16 9.57 13.71
CA LEU A 278 17.76 8.79 12.64
C LEU A 278 19.24 9.14 12.46
N ALA A 279 19.59 10.43 12.41
CA ALA A 279 20.98 10.86 12.32
C ALA A 279 21.79 10.47 13.57
N GLY A 280 21.20 10.58 14.77
CA GLY A 280 21.81 10.13 16.02
C GLY A 280 22.07 8.62 16.02
N TRP A 281 21.08 7.83 15.60
CA TRP A 281 21.22 6.38 15.48
C TRP A 281 22.29 5.98 14.46
N ALA A 282 22.30 6.59 13.27
CA ALA A 282 23.28 6.31 12.22
C ALA A 282 24.73 6.57 12.68
N LEU A 283 24.96 7.59 13.52
CA LEU A 283 26.29 7.89 14.08
C LEU A 283 26.82 6.81 15.04
N LEU A 284 25.96 5.96 15.61
CA LEU A 284 26.36 4.85 16.49
C LEU A 284 26.75 3.59 15.72
N LEU A 285 26.51 3.53 14.42
CA LEU A 285 26.93 2.39 13.61
C LEU A 285 28.47 2.29 13.62
N PRO A 286 29.03 1.06 13.68
CA PRO A 286 30.47 0.83 13.74
C PRO A 286 31.12 1.03 12.36
N ILE A 287 31.01 2.24 11.82
CA ILE A 287 31.54 2.65 10.53
C ILE A 287 32.83 3.44 10.76
N PRO A 288 33.96 3.06 10.13
CA PRO A 288 35.21 3.77 10.33
C PRO A 288 35.08 5.29 10.12
N GLY A 289 35.47 6.05 11.14
CA GLY A 289 35.36 7.51 11.17
C GLY A 289 34.05 8.07 11.75
N PHE A 290 33.07 7.23 12.08
CA PHE A 290 31.89 7.62 12.86
C PHE A 290 32.16 7.44 14.37
N PRO A 291 31.38 8.11 15.25
CA PRO A 291 31.46 7.90 16.69
C PRO A 291 31.31 6.43 17.10
N GLY A 292 30.43 5.67 16.45
CA GLY A 292 30.21 4.25 16.73
C GLY A 292 31.46 3.37 16.64
N ASP A 293 32.31 3.60 15.64
CA ASP A 293 33.59 2.86 15.48
C ASP A 293 34.61 3.25 16.57
N ARG A 294 34.61 4.51 17.02
CA ARG A 294 35.46 4.96 18.13
C ARG A 294 34.97 4.45 19.48
N ILE A 295 33.66 4.28 19.65
CA ILE A 295 33.07 3.62 20.81
C ILE A 295 33.48 2.14 20.81
N LEU A 296 33.48 1.48 19.64
CA LEU A 296 33.97 0.12 19.50
C LEU A 296 35.46 0.02 19.88
N HIS A 297 36.28 0.98 19.44
CA HIS A 297 37.69 1.08 19.86
C HIS A 297 37.84 1.28 21.37
N ALA A 298 37.03 2.13 21.99
CA ALA A 298 37.04 2.31 23.43
C ALA A 298 36.69 1.01 24.18
N LEU A 299 35.73 0.22 23.68
CA LEU A 299 35.23 -1.01 24.31
C LEU A 299 36.19 -2.20 24.14
N ILE A 300 36.76 -2.39 22.95
CA ILE A 300 37.58 -3.57 22.62
C ILE A 300 39.06 -3.27 22.88
N GLY A 301 39.58 -2.17 22.33
CA GLY A 301 41.00 -1.79 22.46
C GLY A 301 41.78 -2.01 21.16
N PRO A 302 42.94 -1.36 21.00
CA PRO A 302 43.70 -1.42 19.75
C PRO A 302 44.28 -2.82 19.48
N GLU A 303 44.86 -3.49 20.48
CA GLU A 303 45.49 -4.82 20.30
C GLU A 303 44.47 -5.87 19.80
N ASP A 304 43.33 -5.97 20.49
CA ASP A 304 42.25 -6.89 20.16
C ASP A 304 41.56 -6.53 18.83
N MET A 305 41.52 -5.24 18.44
CA MET A 305 41.01 -4.81 17.14
C MET A 305 42.00 -5.06 16.00
N GLU A 306 43.30 -5.18 16.29
CA GLU A 306 44.35 -5.50 15.33
C GLU A 306 44.66 -7.00 15.22
N GLU A 307 44.19 -7.79 16.18
CA GLU A 307 44.31 -9.24 16.13
C GLU A 307 43.61 -9.81 14.88
N GLY A 308 44.36 -10.56 14.06
CA GLY A 308 43.89 -11.02 12.75
C GLY A 308 42.57 -11.83 12.78
N GLY A 309 42.31 -12.55 13.88
CA GLY A 309 41.05 -13.26 14.09
C GLY A 309 39.85 -12.30 14.24
N ASN A 310 39.98 -11.30 15.10
CA ASN A 310 38.93 -10.32 15.37
C ASN A 310 38.74 -9.35 14.19
N GLN A 311 39.81 -8.95 13.52
CA GLN A 311 39.73 -8.19 12.26
C GLN A 311 38.91 -8.92 11.21
N THR A 312 39.19 -10.22 11.01
CA THR A 312 38.46 -11.07 10.08
C THR A 312 37.00 -11.25 10.51
N SER A 313 36.74 -11.38 11.80
CA SER A 313 35.37 -11.48 12.33
C SER A 313 34.56 -10.19 12.09
N ILE A 314 35.11 -9.03 12.44
CA ILE A 314 34.47 -7.72 12.20
C ILE A 314 34.22 -7.55 10.70
N PHE A 315 35.18 -7.91 9.86
CA PHE A 315 35.04 -7.89 8.41
C PHE A 315 33.89 -8.76 7.91
N ILE A 316 33.80 -10.02 8.35
CA ILE A 316 32.74 -10.94 7.97
C ILE A 316 31.38 -10.41 8.43
N ILE A 317 31.30 -9.85 9.64
CA ILE A 317 30.07 -9.26 10.18
C ILE A 317 29.63 -8.04 9.35
N THR A 318 30.55 -7.12 9.04
CA THR A 318 30.25 -5.96 8.20
C THR A 318 29.80 -6.39 6.80
N LEU A 319 30.44 -7.41 6.20
CA LEU A 319 30.03 -7.96 4.91
C LEU A 319 28.65 -8.64 4.98
N GLY A 320 28.39 -9.42 6.03
CA GLY A 320 27.09 -10.07 6.24
C GLY A 320 25.96 -9.06 6.41
N PHE A 321 26.19 -8.01 7.21
CA PHE A 321 25.24 -6.90 7.36
C PHE A 321 25.03 -6.16 6.04
N THR A 322 26.11 -5.93 5.28
CA THR A 322 26.05 -5.32 3.95
C THR A 322 25.14 -6.12 3.01
N LEU A 323 25.39 -7.43 2.91
CA LEU A 323 24.58 -8.34 2.09
C LEU A 323 23.12 -8.37 2.54
N PHE A 324 22.87 -8.39 3.86
CA PHE A 324 21.52 -8.36 4.40
C PHE A 324 20.76 -7.09 3.95
N VAL A 325 21.36 -5.91 4.08
CA VAL A 325 20.72 -4.66 3.64
C VAL A 325 20.45 -4.67 2.13
N PHE A 326 21.43 -5.04 1.31
CA PHE A 326 21.25 -5.14 -0.16
C PHE A 326 20.17 -6.15 -0.59
N MET A 327 19.88 -7.16 0.23
CA MET A 327 18.83 -8.15 -0.06
C MET A 327 17.45 -7.75 0.47
N SER A 328 17.39 -6.83 1.44
CA SER A 328 16.17 -6.58 2.22
C SER A 328 15.50 -5.25 1.91
N THR A 329 16.18 -4.30 1.26
CA THR A 329 15.61 -2.98 0.95
C THR A 329 16.21 -2.37 -0.30
N ASP A 330 15.39 -1.60 -1.01
CA ASP A 330 15.79 -0.75 -2.13
C ASP A 330 16.02 0.72 -1.71
N TYR A 331 15.92 1.02 -0.41
CA TYR A 331 16.11 2.38 0.14
C TYR A 331 17.55 2.86 0.00
N TRP A 332 17.79 3.75 -0.96
CA TRP A 332 19.14 4.16 -1.36
C TRP A 332 20.01 4.73 -0.23
N PRO A 333 19.50 5.50 0.76
CA PRO A 333 20.34 6.02 1.84
C PRO A 333 21.02 4.92 2.65
N TRP A 334 20.33 3.80 2.88
CA TRP A 334 20.94 2.64 3.55
C TRP A 334 21.99 1.97 2.67
N LEU A 335 21.71 1.82 1.38
CA LEU A 335 22.68 1.27 0.42
C LEU A 335 23.96 2.13 0.35
N LEU A 336 23.83 3.45 0.35
CA LEU A 336 24.96 4.37 0.35
C LEU A 336 25.74 4.33 1.67
N LEU A 337 25.05 4.32 2.81
CA LEU A 337 25.68 4.22 4.12
C LEU A 337 26.49 2.92 4.25
N VAL A 338 25.90 1.80 3.84
CA VAL A 338 26.55 0.48 3.81
C VAL A 338 27.70 0.45 2.81
N ALA A 339 27.56 1.06 1.64
CA ALA A 339 28.65 1.17 0.67
C ALA A 339 29.83 1.98 1.21
N ILE A 340 29.58 3.07 1.95
CA ILE A 340 30.63 3.84 2.65
C ILE A 340 31.27 3.00 3.75
N ALA A 341 30.46 2.26 4.53
CA ALA A 341 30.95 1.38 5.59
C ALA A 341 31.89 0.31 5.04
N ALA A 342 31.46 -0.36 3.99
CA ALA A 342 32.27 -1.29 3.23
C ALA A 342 33.52 -0.58 2.71
N TRP A 343 33.39 0.44 1.87
CA TRP A 343 34.54 1.14 1.27
C TRP A 343 35.60 1.50 2.30
N ARG A 344 35.20 2.11 3.42
CA ARG A 344 36.15 2.52 4.46
C ARG A 344 36.80 1.36 5.20
N ARG A 345 36.12 0.22 5.32
CA ARG A 345 36.65 -0.98 5.98
C ARG A 345 37.51 -1.83 5.04
N PHE A 346 37.20 -1.87 3.74
CA PHE A 346 37.94 -2.60 2.71
C PHE A 346 39.07 -1.78 2.06
N SER A 347 39.11 -0.46 2.27
CA SER A 347 40.15 0.41 1.73
C SER A 347 41.52 0.11 2.35
N PRO A 348 42.60 -0.01 1.56
CA PRO A 348 43.96 -0.16 2.06
C PRO A 348 44.49 1.11 2.75
N GLU A 349 43.85 2.27 2.55
CA GLU A 349 44.12 3.46 3.35
C GLU A 349 43.45 3.30 4.72
N GLN A 350 44.23 2.84 5.72
CA GLN A 350 43.75 2.78 7.11
C GLN A 350 43.38 4.19 7.58
N MET A 351 42.12 4.34 8.01
CA MET A 351 41.72 5.54 8.76
C MET A 351 42.56 5.61 10.04
N PRO A 352 43.08 6.79 10.41
CA PRO A 352 43.93 6.91 11.58
C PRO A 352 43.18 6.47 12.85
N SER A 353 43.84 5.66 13.70
CA SER A 353 43.31 5.27 15.01
C SER A 353 43.17 6.50 15.92
N PRO A 354 42.22 6.49 16.86
CA PRO A 354 42.10 7.58 17.83
C PRO A 354 43.37 7.65 18.70
N TYR A 355 43.87 8.86 18.95
CA TYR A 355 45.10 9.03 19.74
C TYR A 355 44.79 9.01 21.25
N VAL A 356 44.87 7.83 21.85
CA VAL A 356 44.67 7.63 23.30
C VAL A 356 46.00 7.67 24.03
N VAL A 357 46.06 8.43 25.13
CA VAL A 357 47.31 8.68 25.88
C VAL A 357 47.64 7.56 26.86
N ASP A 358 46.63 6.94 27.47
CA ASP A 358 46.77 5.86 28.47
C ASP A 358 45.94 4.66 28.00
N GLU A 359 46.50 3.87 27.07
CA GLU A 359 45.88 2.62 26.61
C GLU A 359 46.01 1.52 27.66
N TYR A 360 47.13 1.49 28.41
CA TYR A 360 47.35 0.56 29.51
C TYR A 360 46.24 0.55 30.58
N ALA A 361 45.60 1.70 30.85
CA ALA A 361 44.52 1.77 31.83
C ALA A 361 43.31 0.90 31.48
N GLY A 362 43.14 0.53 30.20
CA GLY A 362 42.00 -0.25 29.72
C GLY A 362 40.65 0.40 30.03
N LEU A 363 39.62 -0.45 30.16
CA LEU A 363 38.26 -0.03 30.51
C LEU A 363 37.72 -0.89 31.66
N ASP A 364 37.44 -0.27 32.81
CA ASP A 364 36.82 -0.97 33.94
C ASP A 364 35.46 -1.59 33.55
N GLU A 365 35.08 -2.71 34.16
CA GLU A 365 33.84 -3.43 33.80
C GLU A 365 32.57 -2.56 33.88
N ILE A 366 32.48 -1.66 34.86
CA ILE A 366 31.29 -0.82 35.08
C ILE A 366 31.11 0.20 33.94
N PRO A 367 32.07 1.10 33.65
CA PRO A 367 31.94 2.02 32.53
C PRO A 367 31.85 1.30 31.18
N MET A 368 32.52 0.15 31.00
CA MET A 368 32.36 -0.69 29.82
C MET A 368 30.90 -1.11 29.62
N ARG A 369 30.27 -1.67 30.65
CA ARG A 369 28.86 -2.08 30.58
C ARG A 369 27.92 -0.90 30.38
N GLN A 370 28.19 0.27 30.96
CA GLN A 370 27.37 1.46 30.78
C GLN A 370 27.40 1.97 29.34
N ILE A 371 28.60 2.09 28.76
CA ILE A 371 28.78 2.54 27.36
C ILE A 371 28.17 1.53 26.40
N ALA A 372 28.44 0.24 26.60
CA ALA A 372 27.91 -0.83 25.76
C ALA A 372 26.38 -0.92 25.84
N SER A 373 25.81 -0.89 27.04
CA SER A 373 24.36 -0.99 27.23
C SER A 373 23.60 0.20 26.69
N LEU A 374 24.12 1.43 26.89
CA LEU A 374 23.47 2.63 26.33
C LEU A 374 23.56 2.66 24.80
N THR A 375 24.72 2.34 24.22
CA THR A 375 24.88 2.22 22.76
C THR A 375 23.92 1.18 22.20
N LEU A 376 23.86 -0.01 22.80
CA LEU A 376 22.98 -1.08 22.37
C LEU A 376 21.49 -0.70 22.54
N ALA A 377 21.14 -0.04 23.64
CA ALA A 377 19.77 0.41 23.88
C ALA A 377 19.32 1.40 22.80
N ILE A 378 20.15 2.38 22.43
CA ILE A 378 19.82 3.32 21.35
C ILE A 378 19.77 2.60 20.01
N LEU A 379 20.69 1.67 19.72
CA LEU A 379 20.69 0.92 18.46
C LEU A 379 19.43 0.05 18.29
N LEU A 380 18.96 -0.57 19.37
CA LEU A 380 17.76 -1.42 19.36
C LEU A 380 16.46 -0.59 19.36
N LEU A 381 16.34 0.36 20.27
CA LEU A 381 15.11 1.15 20.44
C LEU A 381 14.97 2.28 19.42
N GLY A 382 16.09 2.74 18.88
CA GLY A 382 16.17 3.80 17.88
C GLY A 382 16.24 3.30 16.44
N TYR A 383 16.10 1.99 16.22
CA TYR A 383 16.10 1.43 14.88
C TYR A 383 14.99 2.06 14.02
N PRO A 384 15.32 2.69 12.88
CA PRO A 384 14.37 3.45 12.06
C PRO A 384 13.61 2.59 11.02
N GLY A 385 13.71 1.26 11.05
CA GLY A 385 13.12 0.39 10.04
C GLY A 385 14.01 0.22 8.79
N LEU A 386 13.52 -0.60 7.83
CA LEU A 386 14.17 -0.80 6.53
C LEU A 386 13.84 0.33 5.55
N GLU A 387 12.66 0.92 5.66
CA GLU A 387 12.19 2.02 4.81
C GLU A 387 11.64 3.16 5.70
N PRO A 388 12.51 4.04 6.23
CA PRO A 388 12.11 5.11 7.14
C PRO A 388 11.19 6.15 6.50
N SER A 389 11.13 6.18 5.16
CA SER A 389 10.23 7.04 4.41
C SER A 389 9.96 6.47 3.02
N TYR A 390 8.74 6.63 2.53
CA TYR A 390 8.31 6.17 1.21
C TYR A 390 7.14 7.00 0.67
N GLU A 391 6.85 6.87 -0.61
CA GLU A 391 5.72 7.52 -1.28
C GLU A 391 4.51 6.56 -1.25
N MET A 392 3.35 7.02 -0.79
CA MET A 392 2.18 6.16 -0.66
C MET A 392 1.53 5.87 -2.02
N GLU A 393 1.50 4.60 -2.40
CA GLU A 393 0.70 4.14 -3.54
C GLU A 393 -0.80 4.10 -3.19
N GLY A 394 -1.67 4.41 -4.16
CA GLY A 394 -3.12 4.39 -3.95
C GLY A 394 -3.63 5.38 -2.91
N TRP A 395 -2.90 6.48 -2.67
CA TRP A 395 -3.27 7.51 -1.71
C TRP A 395 -4.61 8.20 -2.02
N ASP A 396 -5.00 8.23 -3.29
CA ASP A 396 -6.26 8.71 -3.83
C ASP A 396 -7.26 7.58 -4.14
N ALA A 397 -6.99 6.35 -3.65
CA ALA A 397 -7.93 5.24 -3.78
C ALA A 397 -9.25 5.59 -3.09
N GLY A 398 -10.36 5.22 -3.74
CA GLY A 398 -11.73 5.51 -3.32
C GLY A 398 -12.14 4.85 -2.00
N LEU A 399 -13.34 4.27 -1.94
CA LEU A 399 -13.83 3.64 -0.71
C LEU A 399 -13.33 2.20 -0.58
N SER A 400 -12.92 1.79 0.63
CA SER A 400 -12.61 0.39 0.93
C SER A 400 -13.88 -0.40 1.23
N THR A 401 -13.99 -1.60 0.66
CA THR A 401 -15.09 -2.55 0.94
C THR A 401 -14.63 -3.77 1.74
N GLU A 402 -13.36 -3.83 2.18
CA GLU A 402 -12.78 -5.01 2.83
C GLU A 402 -13.44 -5.35 4.17
N SER A 403 -13.93 -4.34 4.89
CA SER A 403 -14.61 -4.51 6.17
C SER A 403 -16.06 -4.97 6.03
N TRP A 404 -16.62 -4.95 4.82
CA TRP A 404 -18.02 -5.28 4.59
C TRP A 404 -18.25 -6.80 4.61
N PRO A 405 -19.36 -7.27 5.20
CA PRO A 405 -19.62 -8.70 5.27
C PRO A 405 -19.86 -9.27 3.86
N GLY A 406 -19.36 -10.47 3.60
CA GLY A 406 -19.73 -11.24 2.40
C GLY A 406 -20.99 -12.08 2.58
N PHE A 407 -21.40 -12.31 3.83
CA PHE A 407 -22.51 -13.20 4.20
C PHE A 407 -23.28 -12.69 5.41
N VAL A 408 -24.61 -12.76 5.37
CA VAL A 408 -25.51 -12.42 6.47
C VAL A 408 -26.62 -13.47 6.55
N ALA A 409 -26.92 -13.97 7.74
CA ALA A 409 -28.07 -14.85 7.95
C ALA A 409 -29.30 -14.04 8.40
N PHE A 410 -30.50 -14.43 7.98
CA PHE A 410 -31.74 -13.72 8.31
C PHE A 410 -32.90 -14.66 8.67
N GLU A 411 -33.92 -14.11 9.31
CA GLU A 411 -35.15 -14.80 9.73
C GLU A 411 -36.36 -13.85 9.52
N ASP A 412 -37.56 -14.40 9.42
CA ASP A 412 -38.84 -13.66 9.39
C ASP A 412 -38.96 -12.61 8.27
N GLY A 413 -38.31 -12.82 7.13
CA GLY A 413 -38.35 -11.89 6.00
C GLY A 413 -37.80 -10.49 6.30
N GLN A 414 -36.96 -10.35 7.34
CA GLN A 414 -36.29 -9.10 7.70
C GLN A 414 -34.78 -9.32 7.79
N ALA A 415 -34.01 -8.46 7.13
CA ALA A 415 -32.56 -8.47 7.21
C ALA A 415 -32.02 -7.05 7.39
N SER A 416 -30.89 -6.92 8.07
CA SER A 416 -30.21 -5.64 8.23
C SER A 416 -28.71 -5.80 8.17
N VAL A 417 -28.02 -4.86 7.54
CA VAL A 417 -26.56 -4.81 7.48
C VAL A 417 -26.08 -3.38 7.66
N GLU A 418 -24.97 -3.20 8.36
CA GLU A 418 -24.29 -1.92 8.49
C GLU A 418 -23.01 -1.94 7.65
N LEU A 419 -22.88 -0.99 6.72
CA LEU A 419 -21.69 -0.81 5.90
C LEU A 419 -20.86 0.31 6.51
N VAL A 420 -19.64 0.00 6.95
CA VAL A 420 -18.68 1.00 7.44
C VAL A 420 -18.01 1.67 6.25
N LEU A 421 -18.09 3.00 6.18
CA LEU A 421 -17.48 3.77 5.10
C LEU A 421 -16.11 4.25 5.55
N GLU A 422 -15.06 3.68 4.98
CA GLU A 422 -13.67 4.05 5.22
C GLU A 422 -12.94 4.23 3.88
N PRO A 423 -12.08 5.25 3.74
CA PRO A 423 -11.31 5.42 2.51
C PRO A 423 -10.25 4.32 2.41
N ALA A 424 -10.01 3.83 1.19
CA ALA A 424 -8.89 2.94 0.90
C ALA A 424 -7.56 3.72 0.93
N GLY A 425 -7.59 4.98 0.49
CA GLY A 425 -6.47 5.92 0.57
C GLY A 425 -6.56 6.88 1.77
N VAL A 426 -5.88 8.01 1.65
CA VAL A 426 -5.84 9.08 2.67
C VAL A 426 -6.71 10.27 2.30
N MET A 427 -7.07 10.40 1.03
CA MET A 427 -7.89 11.50 0.56
C MET A 427 -9.32 11.37 1.10
N PRO A 428 -9.98 12.48 1.45
CA PRO A 428 -11.40 12.47 1.73
C PRO A 428 -12.18 11.94 0.53
N VAL A 429 -13.04 10.95 0.76
CA VAL A 429 -13.83 10.31 -0.30
C VAL A 429 -15.28 10.74 -0.22
N SER A 430 -15.81 11.18 -1.35
CA SER A 430 -17.23 11.49 -1.53
C SER A 430 -17.73 10.77 -2.77
N GLY A 431 -18.97 10.28 -2.73
CA GLY A 431 -19.52 9.50 -3.81
C GLY A 431 -20.94 9.01 -3.54
N TRP A 432 -21.33 7.96 -4.26
CA TRP A 432 -22.65 7.35 -4.19
C TRP A 432 -22.56 5.85 -3.95
N LEU A 433 -23.51 5.33 -3.18
CA LEU A 433 -23.78 3.91 -3.07
C LEU A 433 -25.10 3.62 -3.78
N GLN A 434 -25.07 2.68 -4.71
CA GLN A 434 -26.27 2.15 -5.35
C GLN A 434 -26.44 0.69 -4.95
N MET A 435 -27.65 0.34 -4.54
CA MET A 435 -27.95 -0.96 -3.95
C MET A 435 -28.98 -1.68 -4.80
N ARG A 436 -28.79 -2.98 -4.95
CA ARG A 436 -29.71 -3.82 -5.72
C ARG A 436 -29.80 -5.22 -5.15
N VAL A 437 -31.00 -5.77 -5.12
CA VAL A 437 -31.23 -7.16 -4.70
C VAL A 437 -31.26 -8.06 -5.94
N GLU A 438 -30.48 -9.13 -5.90
CA GLU A 438 -30.44 -10.17 -6.93
C GLU A 438 -30.83 -11.53 -6.33
N GLY A 439 -31.42 -12.39 -7.15
CA GLY A 439 -31.83 -13.74 -6.75
C GLY A 439 -33.32 -13.86 -6.44
N ALA A 440 -33.67 -14.96 -5.79
CA ALA A 440 -35.05 -15.27 -5.50
C ALA A 440 -35.46 -14.81 -4.09
N PRO A 441 -36.70 -14.38 -3.90
CA PRO A 441 -37.77 -14.23 -4.90
C PRO A 441 -37.77 -12.86 -5.58
N TYR A 442 -38.20 -12.86 -6.85
CA TYR A 442 -38.18 -11.70 -7.74
C TYR A 442 -39.04 -10.53 -7.25
N GLY A 443 -38.46 -9.31 -7.22
CA GLY A 443 -39.18 -8.04 -7.08
C GLY A 443 -39.93 -7.82 -5.75
N GLY A 444 -39.54 -8.52 -4.68
CA GLY A 444 -40.28 -8.52 -3.41
C GLY A 444 -39.57 -7.89 -2.21
N TRP A 445 -38.27 -7.59 -2.32
CA TRP A 445 -37.50 -7.00 -1.23
C TRP A 445 -37.48 -5.47 -1.34
N GLN A 446 -37.91 -4.79 -0.28
CA GLN A 446 -37.80 -3.34 -0.16
C GLN A 446 -36.49 -3.01 0.56
N ILE A 447 -35.69 -2.13 -0.06
CA ILE A 447 -34.46 -1.61 0.53
C ILE A 447 -34.79 -0.27 1.19
N ASP A 448 -34.68 -0.23 2.51
CA ASP A 448 -34.89 0.95 3.32
C ASP A 448 -33.56 1.36 3.99
N SER A 449 -33.17 2.61 3.81
CA SER A 449 -32.02 3.23 4.49
C SER A 449 -32.28 4.72 4.63
N GLU A 450 -31.80 5.34 5.70
CA GLU A 450 -31.99 6.76 5.96
C GLU A 450 -31.36 7.66 4.88
N CYS A 451 -30.35 7.16 4.16
CA CYS A 451 -29.64 7.93 3.15
C CYS A 451 -30.19 7.78 1.71
N LEU A 452 -31.10 6.83 1.46
CA LEU A 452 -31.63 6.59 0.12
C LEU A 452 -32.53 7.74 -0.34
N ASP A 453 -32.23 8.30 -1.51
CA ASP A 453 -33.05 9.32 -2.15
C ASP A 453 -34.18 8.73 -3.01
N GLU A 454 -35.00 9.59 -3.62
CA GLU A 454 -36.10 9.17 -4.52
C GLU A 454 -35.60 8.37 -5.75
N ARG A 455 -34.30 8.42 -6.05
CA ARG A 455 -33.64 7.67 -7.14
C ARG A 455 -33.07 6.33 -6.68
N GLY A 456 -33.15 5.99 -5.39
CA GLY A 456 -32.61 4.76 -4.82
C GLY A 456 -31.08 4.78 -4.67
N THR A 457 -30.49 5.97 -4.51
CA THR A 457 -29.04 6.15 -4.33
C THR A 457 -28.74 6.81 -2.98
N CYS A 458 -27.60 6.47 -2.40
CA CYS A 458 -27.16 6.99 -1.11
C CYS A 458 -25.88 7.81 -1.31
N ARG A 459 -25.95 9.12 -1.08
CA ARG A 459 -24.79 10.02 -1.19
C ARG A 459 -24.04 10.08 0.13
N PHE A 460 -22.73 9.97 0.08
CA PHE A 460 -21.83 10.20 1.21
C PHE A 460 -20.79 11.26 0.87
N GLU A 461 -20.36 12.02 1.87
CA GLU A 461 -19.46 13.16 1.70
C GLU A 461 -18.35 13.16 2.77
N ASP A 462 -17.16 13.59 2.35
CA ASP A 462 -16.00 13.86 3.20
C ASP A 462 -15.65 12.72 4.19
N ILE A 463 -15.73 11.47 3.73
CA ILE A 463 -15.33 10.30 4.51
C ILE A 463 -13.81 10.27 4.62
N THR A 464 -13.29 10.20 5.85
CA THR A 464 -11.84 10.18 6.13
C THR A 464 -11.50 9.08 7.14
N GLN A 465 -10.23 8.69 7.23
CA GLN A 465 -9.77 7.70 8.23
C GLN A 465 -10.04 8.14 9.68
N ALA A 466 -10.07 9.46 9.94
CA ALA A 466 -10.34 10.01 11.28
C ALA A 466 -11.84 10.12 11.59
N SER A 467 -12.68 10.19 10.56
CA SER A 467 -14.13 10.30 10.67
C SER A 467 -14.80 9.31 9.71
N PRO A 468 -14.74 8.00 10.02
CA PRO A 468 -15.42 6.99 9.22
C PRO A 468 -16.93 7.21 9.26
N GLY A 469 -17.61 6.88 8.16
CA GLY A 469 -19.06 6.90 8.07
C GLY A 469 -19.66 5.53 8.34
N SER A 470 -20.99 5.45 8.48
CA SER A 470 -21.70 4.18 8.34
C SER A 470 -23.05 4.38 7.65
N VAL A 471 -23.46 3.35 6.91
CA VAL A 471 -24.76 3.28 6.27
C VAL A 471 -25.46 2.02 6.74
N SER A 472 -26.57 2.18 7.44
CA SER A 472 -27.43 1.07 7.83
C SER A 472 -28.45 0.79 6.73
N ILE A 473 -28.51 -0.46 6.30
CA ILE A 473 -29.44 -0.94 5.28
C ILE A 473 -30.38 -1.92 5.95
N SER A 474 -31.68 -1.70 5.80
CA SER A 474 -32.72 -2.61 6.20
C SER A 474 -33.45 -3.15 4.97
N LEU A 475 -33.68 -4.44 4.96
CA LEU A 475 -34.31 -5.17 3.88
C LEU A 475 -35.55 -5.84 4.46
N SER A 476 -36.71 -5.55 3.87
CA SER A 476 -37.97 -6.09 4.36
C SER A 476 -38.84 -6.62 3.23
N ARG A 477 -39.68 -7.61 3.57
CA ARG A 477 -40.59 -8.23 2.62
C ARG A 477 -41.90 -8.65 3.29
N GLU A 478 -43.02 -8.49 2.58
CA GLU A 478 -44.31 -8.98 3.04
C GLU A 478 -44.38 -10.52 2.96
N GLN A 479 -44.53 -11.16 4.13
CA GLN A 479 -44.38 -12.61 4.33
C GLN A 479 -45.56 -13.46 3.80
N MET A 480 -46.66 -12.85 3.37
CA MET A 480 -47.92 -13.57 3.11
C MET A 480 -47.92 -14.45 1.84
N GLU A 481 -46.92 -14.35 0.95
CA GLU A 481 -47.02 -14.96 -0.39
C GLU A 481 -45.83 -15.82 -0.85
N ALA A 482 -44.73 -15.95 -0.10
CA ALA A 482 -43.55 -16.66 -0.62
C ALA A 482 -42.58 -17.20 0.42
N THR A 483 -41.95 -18.32 0.07
CA THR A 483 -40.86 -18.99 0.81
C THR A 483 -39.62 -18.12 0.94
N GLU A 484 -38.98 -18.17 2.09
CA GLU A 484 -37.69 -17.55 2.33
C GLU A 484 -36.62 -18.28 1.51
N GLN A 485 -35.90 -17.53 0.67
CA GLN A 485 -34.83 -18.05 -0.19
C GLN A 485 -33.63 -17.12 -0.08
N ALA A 486 -32.45 -17.67 -0.38
CA ALA A 486 -31.23 -16.88 -0.43
C ALA A 486 -31.29 -15.83 -1.55
N PHE A 487 -30.81 -14.63 -1.25
CA PHE A 487 -30.68 -13.53 -2.19
C PHE A 487 -29.32 -12.84 -1.98
N ARG A 488 -28.89 -12.00 -2.92
CA ARG A 488 -27.66 -11.21 -2.81
C ARG A 488 -27.98 -9.73 -2.89
N LEU A 489 -27.44 -8.95 -1.97
CA LEU A 489 -27.36 -7.50 -2.10
C LEU A 489 -26.07 -7.15 -2.84
N VAL A 490 -26.20 -6.52 -4.00
CA VAL A 490 -25.09 -5.95 -4.75
C VAL A 490 -25.03 -4.46 -4.47
N VAL A 491 -23.87 -3.99 -4.01
CA VAL A 491 -23.60 -2.59 -3.71
C VAL A 491 -22.55 -2.09 -4.68
N LEU A 492 -22.94 -1.14 -5.52
CA LEU A 492 -22.01 -0.40 -6.37
C LEU A 492 -21.53 0.84 -5.60
N VAL A 493 -20.22 0.99 -5.50
CA VAL A 493 -19.55 2.19 -5.02
C VAL A 493 -19.16 3.01 -6.23
N ASP A 494 -19.78 4.18 -6.40
CA ASP A 494 -19.48 5.13 -7.46
C ASP A 494 -18.71 6.32 -6.86
N VAL A 495 -17.39 6.28 -6.97
CA VAL A 495 -16.47 7.36 -6.61
C VAL A 495 -15.72 7.78 -7.88
N ALA A 496 -15.40 9.06 -8.00
CA ALA A 496 -14.67 9.58 -9.16
C ALA A 496 -13.40 8.76 -9.44
N ASN A 497 -13.30 8.21 -10.66
CA ASN A 497 -12.23 7.33 -11.14
C ASN A 497 -12.07 5.98 -10.39
N HIS A 498 -12.92 5.68 -9.42
CA HIS A 498 -12.85 4.47 -8.58
C HIS A 498 -14.25 3.88 -8.42
N VAL A 499 -14.62 2.98 -9.33
CA VAL A 499 -15.89 2.27 -9.28
C VAL A 499 -15.64 0.82 -8.88
N THR A 500 -16.33 0.35 -7.83
CA THR A 500 -16.20 -1.03 -7.33
C THR A 500 -17.56 -1.63 -6.99
N GLU A 501 -17.67 -2.96 -7.11
CA GLU A 501 -18.87 -3.72 -6.78
C GLU A 501 -18.57 -4.63 -5.60
N HIS A 502 -19.44 -4.64 -4.59
CA HIS A 502 -19.40 -5.56 -3.46
C HIS A 502 -20.70 -6.36 -3.35
N ALA A 503 -20.56 -7.65 -3.08
CA ALA A 503 -21.67 -8.60 -3.04
C ALA A 503 -21.82 -9.20 -1.65
N ILE A 504 -23.04 -9.16 -1.10
CA ILE A 504 -23.39 -9.72 0.21
C ILE A 504 -24.48 -10.76 0.02
N VAL A 505 -24.22 -12.02 0.38
CA VAL A 505 -25.23 -13.09 0.31
C VAL A 505 -26.03 -13.15 1.60
N PHE A 506 -27.35 -13.07 1.48
CA PHE A 506 -28.30 -13.21 2.56
C PHE A 506 -28.95 -14.58 2.51
N GLN A 507 -28.81 -15.38 3.58
CA GLN A 507 -29.34 -16.74 3.64
C GLN A 507 -30.34 -16.90 4.81
N PRO A 508 -31.53 -17.50 4.58
CA PRO A 508 -32.48 -17.75 5.64
C PRO A 508 -32.03 -18.87 6.58
N ILE A 509 -32.37 -18.76 7.86
CA ILE A 509 -32.05 -19.76 8.89
C ILE A 509 -33.20 -20.77 9.01
N GLY A 510 -32.86 -22.05 9.18
CA GLY A 510 -33.85 -23.09 9.50
C GLY A 510 -34.76 -23.51 8.34
N THR A 511 -34.47 -23.07 7.12
CA THR A 511 -35.20 -23.45 5.90
C THR A 511 -34.27 -24.07 4.86
N THR A 512 -34.80 -25.04 4.11
CA THR A 512 -34.08 -25.63 2.96
C THR A 512 -33.99 -24.60 1.84
N THR A 513 -32.77 -24.12 1.56
CA THR A 513 -32.51 -23.01 0.65
C THR A 513 -31.26 -23.30 -0.19
N PRO A 514 -31.18 -22.76 -1.43
CA PRO A 514 -29.91 -22.69 -2.14
C PRO A 514 -28.92 -21.80 -1.37
N ILE A 515 -27.62 -22.11 -1.48
CA ILE A 515 -26.52 -21.26 -0.98
C ILE A 515 -26.33 -20.07 -1.91
N ASP A 516 -26.18 -20.34 -3.21
CA ASP A 516 -26.07 -19.29 -4.21
C ASP A 516 -27.47 -18.82 -4.65
N PRO A 517 -27.71 -17.49 -4.75
CA PRO A 517 -29.00 -16.95 -5.13
C PRO A 517 -29.29 -17.02 -6.64
N LEU A 518 -28.32 -17.49 -7.42
CA LEU A 518 -28.36 -17.61 -8.89
C LEU A 518 -27.94 -19.03 -9.29
N TRP A 519 -28.45 -19.51 -10.41
CA TRP A 519 -27.88 -20.69 -11.06
C TRP A 519 -26.51 -20.36 -11.66
N VAL A 520 -25.50 -21.12 -11.27
CA VAL A 520 -24.15 -21.02 -11.84
C VAL A 520 -24.11 -21.77 -13.16
N MET A 521 -23.69 -21.08 -14.22
CA MET A 521 -23.49 -21.70 -15.53
C MET A 521 -22.14 -22.40 -15.57
N VAL A 522 -22.15 -23.73 -15.50
CA VAL A 522 -20.93 -24.56 -15.50
C VAL A 522 -20.47 -24.87 -16.93
N GLU A 523 -21.41 -25.05 -17.86
CA GLU A 523 -21.12 -25.28 -19.28
C GLU A 523 -22.08 -24.46 -20.16
N ASP A 524 -21.55 -23.49 -20.91
CA ASP A 524 -22.28 -22.71 -21.92
C ASP A 524 -22.09 -23.36 -23.31
N THR A 525 -22.85 -24.42 -23.58
CA THR A 525 -22.85 -25.13 -24.86
C THR A 525 -24.27 -25.29 -25.39
N SER A 526 -24.44 -25.92 -26.56
CA SER A 526 -25.77 -26.29 -27.07
C SER A 526 -26.56 -27.19 -26.10
N THR A 527 -25.90 -27.87 -25.15
CA THR A 527 -26.55 -28.60 -24.05
C THR A 527 -26.07 -28.04 -22.71
N PRO A 528 -26.62 -26.91 -22.25
CA PRO A 528 -26.05 -26.15 -21.14
C PRO A 528 -26.18 -26.91 -19.82
N ARG A 529 -25.23 -26.69 -18.91
CA ARG A 529 -25.25 -27.27 -17.56
C ARG A 529 -25.27 -26.16 -16.53
N ILE A 530 -26.32 -26.15 -15.69
CA ILE A 530 -26.48 -25.21 -14.59
C ILE A 530 -26.47 -25.96 -13.26
N CYS A 531 -25.82 -25.39 -12.24
CA CYS A 531 -25.71 -26.01 -10.93
C CYS A 531 -25.91 -24.98 -9.81
N VAL A 532 -26.36 -25.47 -8.65
CA VAL A 532 -26.45 -24.72 -7.39
C VAL A 532 -26.21 -25.68 -6.23
N GLU A 533 -25.70 -25.18 -5.12
CA GLU A 533 -25.65 -25.95 -3.87
C GLU A 533 -26.93 -25.73 -3.06
N LEU A 534 -27.59 -26.81 -2.67
CA LEU A 534 -28.83 -26.80 -1.90
C LEU A 534 -28.55 -27.33 -0.49
N LEU A 535 -28.79 -26.51 0.52
CA LEU A 535 -28.71 -26.91 1.92
C LEU A 535 -30.06 -27.44 2.38
N VAL A 536 -30.12 -28.72 2.74
CA VAL A 536 -31.30 -29.34 3.37
C VAL A 536 -31.06 -29.36 4.88
N VAL A 537 -31.93 -28.68 5.63
CA VAL A 537 -31.78 -28.54 7.09
C VAL A 537 -31.98 -29.87 7.82
N GLU A 538 -31.45 -29.97 9.05
CA GLU A 538 -31.67 -31.13 9.92
C GLU A 538 -33.17 -31.42 10.07
N ASP A 539 -33.52 -32.71 10.03
CA ASP A 539 -34.90 -33.23 10.05
C ASP A 539 -35.80 -32.91 8.82
N ASP A 540 -35.31 -32.24 7.76
CA ASP A 540 -36.06 -32.05 6.51
C ASP A 540 -35.72 -33.13 5.46
N HIS A 541 -36.70 -33.50 4.62
CA HIS A 541 -36.53 -34.40 3.49
C HIS A 541 -37.36 -33.88 2.32
N VAL A 542 -36.69 -33.56 1.22
CA VAL A 542 -37.32 -32.89 0.06
C VAL A 542 -37.23 -33.74 -1.20
N ASN A 543 -38.29 -33.69 -2.02
CA ASN A 543 -38.29 -34.30 -3.34
C ASN A 543 -38.49 -33.23 -4.41
N LEU A 544 -37.53 -33.17 -5.33
CA LEU A 544 -37.45 -32.17 -6.39
C LEU A 544 -38.14 -32.66 -7.67
N SER A 545 -38.92 -31.79 -8.30
CA SER A 545 -39.54 -32.07 -9.59
C SER A 545 -39.44 -30.87 -10.53
N ASN A 546 -39.30 -31.14 -11.82
CA ASN A 546 -39.24 -30.15 -12.88
C ASN A 546 -40.26 -30.53 -13.97
N TYR A 547 -40.98 -29.52 -14.48
CA TYR A 547 -41.97 -29.69 -15.54
C TYR A 547 -41.53 -29.15 -16.90
N ASN A 548 -40.34 -28.52 -16.98
CA ASN A 548 -39.81 -28.01 -18.25
C ASN A 548 -39.11 -29.14 -19.02
N PRO A 549 -39.61 -29.57 -20.20
CA PRO A 549 -39.07 -30.70 -20.96
C PRO A 549 -37.70 -30.43 -21.61
N PHE A 550 -37.25 -29.17 -21.63
CA PHE A 550 -35.90 -28.83 -22.07
C PHE A 550 -34.82 -29.11 -21.02
N TRP A 551 -35.20 -29.43 -19.79
CA TRP A 551 -34.26 -29.63 -18.70
C TRP A 551 -34.48 -30.95 -17.96
N SER A 552 -33.38 -31.56 -17.52
CA SER A 552 -33.38 -32.81 -16.76
C SER A 552 -32.43 -32.73 -15.57
N PHE A 553 -32.73 -33.45 -14.48
CA PHE A 553 -31.83 -33.57 -13.34
C PHE A 553 -30.69 -34.54 -13.66
N GLU A 554 -29.44 -34.17 -13.34
CA GLU A 554 -28.30 -35.10 -13.41
C GLU A 554 -28.15 -35.92 -12.13
N ASN A 555 -28.58 -35.36 -11.00
CA ASN A 555 -28.37 -35.87 -9.66
C ASN A 555 -29.66 -36.50 -9.06
N GLU A 556 -29.53 -37.06 -7.86
CA GLU A 556 -30.67 -37.57 -7.10
C GLU A 556 -31.66 -36.44 -6.78
N THR A 557 -32.96 -36.69 -6.92
CA THR A 557 -34.01 -35.71 -6.66
C THR A 557 -34.63 -35.83 -5.27
N SER A 558 -34.35 -36.92 -4.56
CA SER A 558 -34.83 -37.19 -3.20
C SER A 558 -33.68 -36.95 -2.23
N LEU A 559 -33.71 -35.80 -1.56
CA LEU A 559 -32.60 -35.32 -0.74
C LEU A 559 -32.96 -35.38 0.75
N GLY A 560 -32.05 -35.91 1.56
CA GLY A 560 -32.10 -35.84 3.03
C GLY A 560 -31.23 -34.69 3.56
N PRO A 561 -31.11 -34.55 4.89
CA PRO A 561 -30.32 -33.48 5.51
C PRO A 561 -28.84 -33.60 5.16
N ASP A 562 -28.34 -32.68 4.34
CA ASP A 562 -26.92 -32.42 4.06
C ASP A 562 -26.84 -31.24 3.07
N LEU A 563 -25.62 -30.88 2.69
CA LEU A 563 -25.35 -30.07 1.51
C LEU A 563 -25.35 -30.93 0.24
N HIS A 564 -26.19 -30.58 -0.74
CA HIS A 564 -26.30 -31.32 -2.00
C HIS A 564 -26.02 -30.42 -3.20
N THR A 565 -25.25 -30.92 -4.16
CA THR A 565 -25.10 -30.26 -5.46
C THR A 565 -26.26 -30.63 -6.38
N LEU A 566 -27.08 -29.63 -6.71
CA LEU A 566 -28.19 -29.78 -7.63
C LEU A 566 -27.77 -29.27 -9.01
N CYS A 567 -27.61 -30.18 -9.97
CA CYS A 567 -27.28 -29.85 -11.35
C CYS A 567 -28.40 -30.25 -12.32
N MET A 568 -28.61 -29.40 -13.32
CA MET A 568 -29.57 -29.63 -14.38
C MET A 568 -28.88 -29.57 -15.74
N ARG A 569 -29.18 -30.57 -16.58
CA ARG A 569 -28.74 -30.62 -17.98
C ARG A 569 -29.85 -30.12 -18.89
N GLY A 570 -29.54 -29.05 -19.60
CA GLY A 570 -30.35 -28.49 -20.66
C GLY A 570 -30.11 -29.23 -21.97
N HIS A 571 -31.19 -29.41 -22.72
CA HIS A 571 -31.13 -29.80 -24.12
C HIS A 571 -30.96 -28.59 -25.03
N GLU A 572 -30.81 -28.82 -26.33
CA GLU A 572 -30.68 -27.75 -27.30
C GLU A 572 -31.89 -26.82 -27.29
N GLY A 573 -31.64 -25.50 -27.21
CA GLY A 573 -32.66 -24.48 -27.01
C GLY A 573 -33.15 -24.31 -25.57
N ALA A 574 -32.54 -24.96 -24.57
CA ALA A 574 -33.01 -24.91 -23.18
C ALA A 574 -33.02 -23.50 -22.58
N ILE A 575 -31.95 -22.71 -22.76
CA ILE A 575 -31.90 -21.31 -22.30
C ILE A 575 -32.92 -20.45 -23.06
N ASN A 576 -33.00 -20.63 -24.38
CA ASN A 576 -33.91 -19.91 -25.27
C ASN A 576 -35.39 -20.23 -25.04
N SER A 577 -35.70 -21.39 -24.44
CA SER A 577 -37.07 -21.74 -24.05
C SER A 577 -37.58 -20.88 -22.88
N LEU A 578 -36.69 -20.30 -22.08
CA LEU A 578 -37.02 -19.52 -20.89
C LEU A 578 -37.54 -18.13 -21.28
N SER A 579 -38.81 -17.84 -20.97
CA SER A 579 -39.47 -16.59 -21.35
C SER A 579 -39.32 -15.46 -20.34
N LEU A 580 -39.03 -15.77 -19.07
CA LEU A 580 -38.97 -14.79 -18.00
C LEU A 580 -37.55 -14.27 -17.82
N GLN A 581 -37.45 -13.00 -17.43
CA GLN A 581 -36.20 -12.29 -17.20
C GLN A 581 -36.22 -11.58 -15.85
N ASP A 582 -35.04 -11.36 -15.28
CA ASP A 582 -34.87 -10.53 -14.10
C ASP A 582 -34.62 -9.04 -14.43
N GLU A 583 -34.41 -8.21 -13.42
CA GLU A 583 -34.17 -6.76 -13.57
C GLU A 583 -32.83 -6.47 -14.28
N GLN A 584 -31.94 -7.46 -14.39
CA GLN A 584 -30.67 -7.40 -15.11
C GLN A 584 -30.79 -8.08 -16.48
N PHE A 585 -32.03 -8.41 -16.89
CA PHE A 585 -32.37 -9.08 -18.14
C PHE A 585 -31.80 -10.51 -18.28
N ARG A 586 -31.31 -11.12 -17.19
CA ARG A 586 -30.91 -12.54 -17.14
C ARG A 586 -32.15 -13.41 -17.23
N ARG A 587 -32.01 -14.56 -17.90
CA ARG A 587 -33.09 -15.56 -18.01
C ARG A 587 -33.34 -16.21 -16.66
N ILE A 588 -34.61 -16.33 -16.28
CA ILE A 588 -35.00 -17.12 -15.12
C ILE A 588 -34.95 -18.60 -15.47
N GLY A 589 -34.26 -19.38 -14.65
CA GLY A 589 -34.09 -20.82 -14.83
C GLY A 589 -35.39 -21.61 -14.72
N PRO A 590 -35.31 -22.93 -14.95
CA PRO A 590 -36.47 -23.81 -14.82
C PRO A 590 -37.01 -23.79 -13.38
N SER A 591 -38.35 -23.80 -13.27
CA SER A 591 -39.03 -23.86 -11.97
C SER A 591 -38.91 -25.26 -11.38
N ILE A 592 -38.32 -25.35 -10.19
CA ILE A 592 -38.19 -26.60 -9.45
C ILE A 592 -39.19 -26.58 -8.30
N VAL A 593 -40.08 -27.56 -8.30
CA VAL A 593 -41.03 -27.75 -7.21
C VAL A 593 -40.38 -28.64 -6.17
N VAL A 594 -40.22 -28.08 -4.97
CA VAL A 594 -39.68 -28.74 -3.78
C VAL A 594 -40.87 -29.25 -2.97
N SER A 595 -41.09 -30.56 -3.01
CA SER A 595 -42.21 -31.20 -2.32
C SER A 595 -41.77 -31.82 -1.00
N ARG A 596 -42.58 -31.60 0.04
CA ARG A 596 -42.45 -32.22 1.36
C ARG A 596 -43.76 -32.96 1.66
N GLY A 597 -43.67 -34.18 2.19
CA GLY A 597 -44.81 -35.13 2.22
C GLY A 597 -46.14 -34.57 2.74
N ASP A 598 -46.10 -33.73 3.79
CA ASP A 598 -47.28 -33.18 4.47
C ASP A 598 -47.36 -31.64 4.48
N LEU A 599 -46.49 -30.93 3.75
CA LEU A 599 -46.42 -29.46 3.72
C LEU A 599 -46.73 -28.90 2.32
N ASN A 600 -46.95 -27.59 2.25
CA ASN A 600 -47.04 -26.91 0.96
C ASN A 600 -45.71 -27.06 0.21
N ASN A 601 -45.81 -27.17 -1.13
CA ASN A 601 -44.63 -27.21 -1.98
C ASN A 601 -44.01 -25.81 -2.08
N ASP A 602 -42.69 -25.77 -2.01
CA ASP A 602 -41.91 -24.56 -2.31
C ASP A 602 -41.50 -24.57 -3.78
N ILE A 603 -41.18 -23.40 -4.32
CA ILE A 603 -40.75 -23.27 -5.71
C ILE A 603 -39.41 -22.55 -5.75
N LEU A 604 -38.35 -23.24 -6.18
CA LEU A 604 -37.08 -22.59 -6.48
C LEU A 604 -37.18 -21.95 -7.86
N PHE A 605 -36.94 -20.64 -7.88
CA PHE A 605 -37.14 -19.82 -9.06
C PHE A 605 -36.06 -18.74 -9.16
N MET A 606 -34.91 -19.11 -9.71
CA MET A 606 -33.68 -18.30 -9.69
C MET A 606 -33.22 -17.89 -11.09
N PRO A 607 -32.62 -16.70 -11.27
CA PRO A 607 -31.95 -16.33 -12.51
C PRO A 607 -30.75 -17.21 -12.81
N ILE A 608 -30.38 -17.33 -14.09
CA ILE A 608 -29.15 -18.01 -14.53
C ILE A 608 -28.09 -16.96 -14.83
N GLU A 609 -26.93 -17.10 -14.21
CA GLU A 609 -25.80 -16.22 -14.42
C GLU A 609 -25.32 -16.25 -15.88
N GLY A 610 -24.94 -15.07 -16.42
CA GLY A 610 -24.37 -14.95 -17.76
C GLY A 610 -25.35 -15.06 -18.93
N THR A 611 -26.66 -15.07 -18.66
CA THR A 611 -27.72 -15.20 -19.68
C THR A 611 -28.33 -13.87 -20.15
N GLN A 612 -27.66 -12.75 -19.88
CA GLN A 612 -28.06 -11.45 -20.43
C GLN A 612 -28.08 -11.47 -21.97
N PRO A 613 -28.97 -10.71 -22.61
CA PRO A 613 -28.96 -10.51 -24.06
C PRO A 613 -27.57 -10.13 -24.57
N LYS A 614 -27.13 -10.69 -25.71
CA LYS A 614 -25.81 -10.43 -26.26
C LYS A 614 -25.89 -9.39 -27.38
N ILE A 615 -24.91 -8.49 -27.44
CA ILE A 615 -24.62 -7.66 -28.62
C ILE A 615 -23.24 -8.03 -29.15
N GLN A 616 -23.15 -8.22 -30.47
CA GLN A 616 -21.88 -8.48 -31.15
C GLN A 616 -21.28 -7.18 -31.67
N VAL A 617 -19.98 -7.03 -31.47
CA VAL A 617 -19.22 -5.86 -31.93
C VAL A 617 -18.03 -6.32 -32.75
N SER A 618 -17.93 -5.75 -33.94
CA SER A 618 -16.86 -5.99 -34.92
C SER A 618 -15.89 -4.82 -34.89
N GLU A 619 -14.59 -5.11 -34.92
CA GLU A 619 -13.50 -4.10 -34.97
C GLU A 619 -13.55 -2.99 -33.89
N SER A 620 -14.18 -3.25 -32.73
CA SER A 620 -14.35 -2.28 -31.62
C SER A 620 -15.15 -1.02 -31.97
N GLU A 621 -15.91 -1.03 -33.07
CA GLU A 621 -16.84 0.03 -33.45
C GLU A 621 -18.27 -0.53 -33.47
N TRP A 622 -19.20 0.16 -32.82
CA TRP A 622 -20.59 -0.25 -32.76
C TRP A 622 -21.51 0.92 -33.09
N LEU A 623 -22.35 0.76 -34.12
CA LEU A 623 -23.33 1.77 -34.51
C LEU A 623 -24.56 1.70 -33.59
N ILE A 624 -25.03 2.83 -33.09
CA ILE A 624 -26.27 2.87 -32.28
C ILE A 624 -27.47 2.60 -33.22
N PRO A 625 -28.31 1.59 -32.94
CA PRO A 625 -29.46 1.27 -33.77
C PRO A 625 -30.58 2.30 -33.62
N GLU A 626 -31.35 2.55 -34.69
CA GLU A 626 -32.56 3.41 -34.62
C GLU A 626 -33.60 2.87 -33.62
N SER A 627 -33.63 1.56 -33.38
CA SER A 627 -34.56 0.96 -32.39
C SER A 627 -34.25 1.35 -30.95
N PHE A 628 -33.08 1.93 -30.67
CA PHE A 628 -32.70 2.42 -29.34
C PHE A 628 -33.15 3.88 -29.14
N GLU A 629 -33.68 4.55 -30.17
CA GLU A 629 -34.21 5.90 -30.06
C GLU A 629 -35.46 5.93 -29.19
N THR A 630 -35.36 6.56 -28.02
CA THR A 630 -36.51 6.82 -27.15
C THR A 630 -37.05 8.23 -27.36
N GLY A 631 -38.36 8.40 -27.10
CA GLY A 631 -39.00 9.73 -27.09
C GLY A 631 -38.57 10.63 -25.91
N SER A 632 -37.72 10.12 -25.03
CA SER A 632 -37.11 10.81 -23.89
C SER A 632 -35.58 10.69 -23.94
N GLU A 633 -34.90 11.50 -23.13
CA GLU A 633 -33.45 11.37 -22.91
C GLU A 633 -33.14 10.01 -22.26
N TYR A 634 -31.98 9.45 -22.61
CA TYR A 634 -31.49 8.19 -22.06
C TYR A 634 -29.97 8.20 -21.98
N THR A 635 -29.44 7.33 -21.13
CA THR A 635 -28.01 7.18 -20.91
C THR A 635 -27.54 5.83 -21.40
N ILE A 636 -26.39 5.79 -22.06
CA ILE A 636 -25.69 4.54 -22.38
C ILE A 636 -24.50 4.44 -21.44
N ALA A 637 -24.45 3.38 -20.63
CA ALA A 637 -23.36 3.09 -19.71
C ALA A 637 -22.64 1.79 -20.10
N ARG A 638 -21.34 1.74 -19.86
CA ARG A 638 -20.48 0.59 -20.17
C ARG A 638 -19.61 0.24 -18.97
N GLY A 639 -19.34 -1.05 -18.77
CA GLY A 639 -18.22 -1.53 -17.95
C GLY A 639 -17.54 -2.73 -18.60
N ASP A 640 -16.25 -2.89 -18.34
CA ASP A 640 -15.43 -3.99 -18.86
C ASP A 640 -15.62 -5.27 -18.02
N SER A 641 -16.02 -5.13 -16.76
CA SER A 641 -16.29 -6.24 -15.84
C SER A 641 -17.43 -5.92 -14.86
N GLY A 642 -17.79 -6.91 -14.03
CA GLY A 642 -18.88 -6.78 -13.07
C GLY A 642 -20.27 -6.82 -13.69
N SER A 643 -21.26 -6.41 -12.91
CA SER A 643 -22.67 -6.36 -13.29
C SER A 643 -23.02 -5.01 -13.93
N ALA A 644 -24.00 -5.01 -14.83
CA ALA A 644 -24.49 -3.77 -15.42
C ALA A 644 -25.10 -2.83 -14.37
N PHE A 645 -24.78 -1.55 -14.45
CA PHE A 645 -25.33 -0.49 -13.59
C PHE A 645 -25.66 0.77 -14.39
N CYS A 646 -26.63 1.51 -13.89
CA CYS A 646 -26.93 2.85 -14.35
C CYS A 646 -26.15 3.87 -13.52
N PRO A 647 -25.56 4.91 -14.11
CA PRO A 647 -24.72 5.84 -13.40
C PRO A 647 -25.50 6.58 -12.30
N SER A 648 -24.85 6.76 -11.15
CA SER A 648 -25.42 7.49 -10.01
C SER A 648 -25.06 8.98 -10.02
N SER A 649 -23.96 9.34 -10.69
CA SER A 649 -23.54 10.74 -10.88
C SER A 649 -24.54 11.57 -11.67
N GLU A 650 -24.75 12.81 -11.23
CA GLU A 650 -25.55 13.82 -11.94
C GLU A 650 -24.82 14.46 -13.13
N VAL A 651 -23.49 14.27 -13.22
CA VAL A 651 -22.66 14.88 -14.25
C VAL A 651 -22.25 13.82 -15.26
N ILE A 652 -23.13 13.59 -16.22
CA ILE A 652 -22.88 12.70 -17.37
C ILE A 652 -22.59 13.56 -18.59
N ALA A 653 -21.58 13.18 -19.37
CA ALA A 653 -21.24 13.92 -20.58
C ALA A 653 -22.36 13.81 -21.62
N GLU A 654 -23.00 14.94 -21.93
CA GLU A 654 -24.00 15.03 -22.99
C GLU A 654 -23.33 15.00 -24.37
N VAL A 655 -23.85 14.16 -25.26
CA VAL A 655 -23.34 14.07 -26.63
C VAL A 655 -24.04 15.11 -27.51
N ASN A 656 -23.26 15.80 -28.34
CA ASN A 656 -23.84 16.67 -29.37
C ASN A 656 -24.42 15.81 -30.51
N ALA A 657 -25.68 15.43 -30.37
CA ALA A 657 -26.33 14.47 -31.27
C ALA A 657 -26.89 15.09 -32.57
N THR A 658 -26.48 16.32 -32.92
CA THR A 658 -26.82 16.93 -34.21
C THR A 658 -25.88 16.43 -35.31
N GLY A 659 -26.32 15.45 -36.10
CA GLY A 659 -25.56 14.88 -37.23
C GLY A 659 -24.77 13.63 -36.87
N ASP A 660 -23.73 13.32 -37.65
CA ASP A 660 -22.89 12.14 -37.44
C ASP A 660 -21.85 12.40 -36.34
N TRP A 661 -21.72 11.50 -35.38
CA TRP A 661 -20.78 11.65 -34.27
C TRP A 661 -20.19 10.32 -33.82
N GLN A 662 -19.01 10.40 -33.20
CA GLN A 662 -18.28 9.25 -32.69
C GLN A 662 -17.78 9.52 -31.27
N ARG A 663 -17.90 8.52 -30.38
CA ARG A 663 -17.43 8.59 -28.99
C ARG A 663 -16.76 7.31 -28.54
N ASP A 664 -15.65 7.47 -27.82
CA ASP A 664 -14.98 6.38 -27.13
C ASP A 664 -15.61 6.21 -25.74
N LEU A 665 -15.93 4.97 -25.36
CA LEU A 665 -16.41 4.61 -24.03
C LEU A 665 -15.35 3.78 -23.32
N SER A 666 -14.79 4.32 -22.24
CA SER A 666 -13.90 3.60 -21.33
C SER A 666 -14.67 2.74 -20.35
N ASP A 667 -13.95 1.96 -19.54
CA ASP A 667 -14.53 1.24 -18.41
C ASP A 667 -15.31 2.18 -17.47
N HIS A 668 -16.44 1.69 -16.96
CA HIS A 668 -17.39 2.41 -16.11
C HIS A 668 -17.74 3.85 -16.57
N SER A 669 -17.80 4.09 -17.89
CA SER A 669 -18.16 5.39 -18.47
C SER A 669 -19.61 5.42 -18.97
N ALA A 670 -20.17 6.63 -19.01
CA ALA A 670 -21.53 6.84 -19.48
C ALA A 670 -21.66 8.11 -20.34
N ILE A 671 -22.60 8.08 -21.27
CA ILE A 671 -22.97 9.22 -22.12
C ILE A 671 -24.47 9.48 -22.06
N LEU A 672 -24.86 10.76 -22.10
CA LEU A 672 -26.26 11.16 -22.16
C LEU A 672 -26.64 11.48 -23.61
N VAL A 673 -27.71 10.83 -24.10
CA VAL A 673 -28.25 11.01 -25.45
C VAL A 673 -29.55 11.82 -25.38
N PRO A 674 -29.62 12.99 -26.06
CA PRO A 674 -30.83 13.82 -26.09
C PRO A 674 -32.03 13.14 -26.74
N ALA A 675 -33.24 13.53 -26.32
CA ALA A 675 -34.49 12.94 -26.83
C ALA A 675 -34.65 13.10 -28.36
N GLY A 676 -34.90 11.98 -29.05
CA GLY A 676 -35.22 11.94 -30.48
C GLY A 676 -34.11 12.43 -31.41
N GLN A 677 -32.86 12.44 -30.95
CA GLN A 677 -31.69 12.82 -31.75
C GLN A 677 -30.57 11.82 -31.47
N THR A 678 -30.49 10.73 -32.23
CA THR A 678 -29.32 9.84 -32.17
C THR A 678 -28.42 10.06 -33.38
N GLY A 679 -29.00 10.29 -34.58
CA GLY A 679 -28.23 10.49 -35.81
C GLY A 679 -27.42 9.24 -36.19
N ASN A 680 -26.43 9.37 -37.07
CA ASN A 680 -25.49 8.28 -37.37
C ASN A 680 -24.39 8.27 -36.30
N ALA A 681 -24.63 7.54 -35.21
CA ALA A 681 -23.80 7.54 -34.02
C ALA A 681 -22.97 6.26 -33.89
N THR A 682 -21.65 6.41 -33.76
CA THR A 682 -20.74 5.28 -33.56
C THR A 682 -20.08 5.34 -32.19
N LEU A 683 -20.14 4.25 -31.45
CA LEU A 683 -19.44 4.05 -30.19
C LEU A 683 -18.19 3.21 -30.42
N ARG A 684 -17.10 3.58 -29.76
CA ARG A 684 -15.82 2.87 -29.80
C ARG A 684 -15.51 2.29 -28.44
N PHE A 685 -15.37 0.97 -28.38
CA PHE A 685 -15.07 0.26 -27.14
C PHE A 685 -14.61 -1.18 -27.39
N PRO A 686 -13.87 -1.80 -26.44
CA PRO A 686 -13.46 -3.20 -26.54
C PRO A 686 -14.66 -4.19 -26.67
N PRO A 687 -14.54 -5.29 -27.43
CA PRO A 687 -15.62 -6.26 -27.67
C PRO A 687 -15.83 -7.24 -26.50
N SER A 688 -15.83 -6.71 -25.27
CA SER A 688 -16.08 -7.45 -24.03
C SER A 688 -16.71 -6.55 -22.97
N GLY A 689 -17.27 -7.13 -21.91
CA GLY A 689 -17.94 -6.41 -20.83
C GLY A 689 -19.46 -6.36 -20.97
N TRP A 690 -20.07 -5.27 -20.52
CA TRP A 690 -21.51 -5.04 -20.57
C TRP A 690 -21.84 -3.62 -21.06
N LEU A 691 -23.05 -3.47 -21.57
CA LEU A 691 -23.63 -2.19 -22.00
C LEU A 691 -25.06 -2.09 -21.47
N ALA A 692 -25.38 -0.98 -20.82
CA ALA A 692 -26.69 -0.72 -20.24
C ALA A 692 -27.31 0.53 -20.83
N LEU A 693 -28.63 0.48 -21.07
CA LEU A 693 -29.44 1.64 -21.38
C LEU A 693 -30.23 2.03 -20.14
N CYS A 694 -30.18 3.30 -19.80
CA CYS A 694 -30.69 3.80 -18.53
C CYS A 694 -31.55 5.04 -18.73
N ASN A 695 -32.53 5.22 -17.85
CA ASN A 695 -33.28 6.46 -17.68
C ASN A 695 -33.10 6.91 -16.22
N GLY A 696 -32.17 7.82 -15.99
CA GLY A 696 -31.62 8.06 -14.65
C GLY A 696 -30.98 6.80 -14.10
N THR A 697 -31.34 6.41 -12.88
CA THR A 697 -30.85 5.18 -12.21
C THR A 697 -31.62 3.92 -12.62
N ASN A 698 -32.69 4.04 -13.41
CA ASN A 698 -33.50 2.91 -13.84
C ASN A 698 -32.94 2.26 -15.11
N MET A 699 -32.74 0.95 -15.07
CA MET A 699 -32.25 0.16 -16.20
C MET A 699 -33.39 -0.15 -17.19
N LEU A 700 -33.25 0.31 -18.43
CA LEU A 700 -34.18 0.04 -19.53
C LEU A 700 -33.81 -1.24 -20.31
N ALA A 701 -32.51 -1.50 -20.46
CA ALA A 701 -31.98 -2.71 -21.09
C ALA A 701 -30.56 -2.97 -20.60
N SER A 702 -30.16 -4.24 -20.59
CA SER A 702 -28.79 -4.69 -20.30
C SER A 702 -28.34 -5.68 -21.35
N TYR A 703 -27.10 -5.51 -21.81
CA TYR A 703 -26.47 -6.34 -22.82
C TYR A 703 -25.09 -6.79 -22.37
N LYS A 704 -24.76 -8.04 -22.66
CA LYS A 704 -23.39 -8.55 -22.63
C LYS A 704 -22.73 -8.27 -23.98
N VAL A 705 -21.57 -7.63 -23.96
CA VAL A 705 -20.79 -7.34 -25.17
C VAL A 705 -19.91 -8.54 -25.48
N VAL A 706 -19.97 -9.01 -26.73
CA VAL A 706 -19.14 -10.11 -27.23
C VAL A 706 -18.55 -9.77 -28.59
N GLU A 707 -17.37 -10.31 -28.88
CA GLU A 707 -16.77 -10.21 -30.20
C GLU A 707 -17.55 -11.07 -31.20
N GLY A 708 -17.78 -10.52 -32.40
CA GLY A 708 -18.49 -11.20 -33.48
C GLY A 708 -18.96 -10.25 -34.57
N PRO A 709 -19.57 -10.77 -35.64
CA PRO A 709 -20.12 -9.95 -36.71
C PRO A 709 -21.23 -9.03 -36.20
N ASP A 710 -21.28 -7.79 -36.68
CA ASP A 710 -22.33 -6.85 -36.29
C ASP A 710 -23.68 -7.18 -36.98
N VAL A 711 -24.38 -8.15 -36.40
CA VAL A 711 -25.71 -8.59 -36.82
C VAL A 711 -26.74 -8.29 -35.73
N MET A 712 -27.89 -7.78 -36.13
CA MET A 712 -29.00 -7.47 -35.24
C MET A 712 -30.28 -8.17 -35.65
N VAL A 713 -31.16 -8.37 -34.67
CA VAL A 713 -32.52 -8.87 -34.90
C VAL A 713 -33.54 -7.92 -34.29
N ASP A 714 -34.55 -7.54 -35.05
CA ASP A 714 -35.61 -6.64 -34.61
C ASP A 714 -37.00 -7.21 -34.94
N PRO A 715 -37.91 -7.37 -33.97
CA PRO A 715 -37.71 -7.16 -32.53
C PRO A 715 -36.93 -8.31 -31.87
N GLY A 716 -35.93 -7.98 -31.04
CA GLY A 716 -35.22 -8.98 -30.24
C GLY A 716 -33.72 -8.71 -30.09
N THR A 717 -32.98 -9.77 -29.80
CA THR A 717 -31.50 -9.79 -29.75
C THR A 717 -30.98 -11.14 -30.19
N LEU A 718 -29.71 -11.18 -30.61
CA LEU A 718 -29.04 -12.44 -30.90
C LEU A 718 -29.01 -13.35 -29.67
N GLY A 719 -29.20 -14.64 -29.91
CA GLY A 719 -29.22 -15.65 -28.86
C GLY A 719 -30.39 -15.54 -27.88
N SER A 720 -31.37 -14.66 -28.11
CA SER A 720 -32.59 -14.55 -27.31
C SER A 720 -33.77 -15.27 -27.96
N ARG A 721 -34.76 -15.64 -27.14
CA ARG A 721 -36.03 -16.18 -27.62
C ARG A 721 -36.71 -15.20 -28.55
N MET A 722 -37.03 -15.63 -29.77
CA MET A 722 -37.75 -14.82 -30.74
C MET A 722 -39.24 -14.70 -30.39
N PRO A 723 -39.87 -13.55 -30.68
CA PRO A 723 -41.31 -13.43 -30.66
C PRO A 723 -41.91 -14.30 -31.78
N SER A 724 -43.11 -14.83 -31.54
CA SER A 724 -43.85 -15.57 -32.57
C SER A 724 -44.26 -14.62 -33.69
N GLY A 725 -43.77 -14.85 -34.92
CA GLY A 725 -44.15 -14.07 -36.11
C GLY A 725 -42.96 -13.58 -36.94
N GLU A 726 -43.20 -12.51 -37.70
CA GLU A 726 -42.19 -11.88 -38.57
C GLU A 726 -41.20 -11.02 -37.76
N PHE A 727 -39.93 -11.10 -38.14
CA PHE A 727 -38.83 -10.32 -37.59
C PHE A 727 -37.85 -9.94 -38.71
N SER A 728 -36.98 -8.96 -38.47
CA SER A 728 -35.94 -8.54 -39.39
C SER A 728 -34.56 -8.94 -38.89
N ILE A 729 -33.72 -9.44 -39.80
CA ILE A 729 -32.29 -9.68 -39.57
C ILE A 729 -31.56 -8.56 -40.30
N VAL A 730 -30.76 -7.78 -39.57
CA VAL A 730 -30.00 -6.64 -40.09
C VAL A 730 -28.53 -6.99 -40.07
N ASN A 731 -27.91 -7.07 -41.24
CA ASN A 731 -26.47 -7.26 -41.40
C ASN A 731 -25.81 -5.89 -41.58
N ARG A 732 -25.00 -5.48 -40.60
CA ARG A 732 -24.25 -4.21 -40.61
C ARG A 732 -22.79 -4.40 -40.99
N GLU A 733 -22.41 -5.60 -41.44
CA GLU A 733 -21.11 -5.87 -42.03
C GLU A 733 -21.06 -5.48 -43.50
N ASN A 734 -19.83 -5.32 -43.99
CA ASN A 734 -19.55 -4.99 -45.38
C ASN A 734 -19.55 -6.22 -46.32
N THR A 735 -19.85 -7.40 -45.79
CA THR A 735 -19.93 -8.68 -46.52
C THR A 735 -21.36 -9.25 -46.44
N SER A 736 -21.76 -10.01 -47.47
CA SER A 736 -23.03 -10.74 -47.46
C SER A 736 -22.92 -12.01 -46.61
N MET A 737 -23.95 -12.32 -45.82
CA MET A 737 -23.97 -13.49 -44.95
C MET A 737 -25.09 -14.47 -45.34
N PRO A 738 -24.79 -15.76 -45.56
CA PRO A 738 -25.80 -16.78 -45.78
C PRO A 738 -26.62 -17.02 -44.50
N ILE A 739 -27.92 -17.28 -44.67
CA ILE A 739 -28.80 -17.72 -43.59
C ILE A 739 -29.04 -19.22 -43.71
N SER A 740 -28.79 -19.95 -42.63
CA SER A 740 -29.12 -21.37 -42.52
C SER A 740 -30.24 -21.60 -41.51
N LEU A 741 -31.00 -22.68 -41.70
CA LEU A 741 -32.07 -23.11 -40.80
C LEU A 741 -31.63 -24.38 -40.11
N ASP A 742 -31.65 -24.38 -38.79
CA ASP A 742 -31.27 -25.52 -37.96
C ASP A 742 -32.42 -25.96 -37.06
N TRP A 743 -32.59 -27.27 -36.90
CA TRP A 743 -33.81 -27.88 -36.38
C TRP A 743 -33.49 -29.03 -35.40
N THR A 744 -33.87 -28.87 -34.13
CA THR A 744 -33.40 -29.74 -33.05
C THR A 744 -34.53 -30.15 -32.08
N GLY A 745 -34.57 -31.43 -31.67
CA GLY A 745 -35.58 -31.95 -30.74
C GLY A 745 -36.56 -32.98 -31.34
N ASP A 746 -37.32 -33.63 -30.46
CA ASP A 746 -38.19 -34.78 -30.76
C ASP A 746 -39.55 -34.39 -31.35
N ALA A 747 -39.99 -33.15 -31.13
CA ALA A 747 -41.27 -32.62 -31.65
C ALA A 747 -41.10 -31.75 -32.92
N VAL A 748 -39.88 -31.62 -33.43
CA VAL A 748 -39.56 -30.84 -34.64
C VAL A 748 -40.19 -31.41 -35.91
N ALA A 749 -40.37 -32.73 -35.98
CA ALA A 749 -40.96 -33.40 -37.13
C ALA A 749 -42.48 -33.24 -37.26
N TRP A 750 -43.11 -32.50 -36.34
CA TRP A 750 -44.51 -32.13 -36.45
C TRP A 750 -44.59 -31.01 -37.50
N ASP A 751 -45.44 -31.14 -38.53
CA ASP A 751 -45.68 -30.09 -39.55
C ASP A 751 -46.44 -28.87 -38.94
N ASN A 752 -45.98 -28.38 -37.79
CA ASN A 752 -46.62 -27.32 -37.00
C ASN A 752 -45.82 -26.01 -37.03
N TRP A 753 -44.84 -25.87 -37.92
CA TRP A 753 -44.01 -24.68 -38.06
C TRP A 753 -44.33 -23.93 -39.35
N GLU A 754 -44.52 -22.62 -39.23
CA GLU A 754 -44.53 -21.71 -40.36
C GLU A 754 -43.29 -20.82 -40.21
N SER A 755 -42.18 -21.30 -40.80
CA SER A 755 -40.86 -20.68 -40.74
C SER A 755 -40.29 -20.48 -42.13
N TRP A 756 -39.81 -19.28 -42.43
CA TRP A 756 -39.09 -19.00 -43.66
C TRP A 756 -38.06 -17.89 -43.43
N ALA A 757 -36.92 -17.99 -44.12
CA ALA A 757 -35.90 -16.96 -44.17
C ALA A 757 -35.30 -16.91 -45.59
N PRO A 758 -34.89 -15.73 -46.08
CA PRO A 758 -34.13 -15.63 -47.32
C PRO A 758 -32.80 -16.38 -47.23
N ALA A 759 -32.20 -16.72 -48.38
CA ALA A 759 -30.96 -17.51 -48.40
C ALA A 759 -29.73 -16.72 -47.91
N GLU A 760 -29.76 -15.39 -47.97
CA GLU A 760 -28.67 -14.52 -47.56
C GLU A 760 -29.18 -13.12 -47.18
N VAL A 761 -28.39 -12.42 -46.38
CA VAL A 761 -28.51 -10.97 -46.11
C VAL A 761 -27.34 -10.28 -46.78
N ALA A 762 -27.61 -9.35 -47.71
CA ALA A 762 -26.55 -8.59 -48.36
C ALA A 762 -25.84 -7.67 -47.35
N ALA A 763 -24.62 -7.24 -47.69
CA ALA A 763 -23.87 -6.26 -46.89
C ALA A 763 -24.69 -5.00 -46.64
N MET A 764 -24.63 -4.46 -45.41
CA MET A 764 -25.33 -3.22 -45.00
C MET A 764 -26.83 -3.23 -45.34
N SER A 765 -27.50 -4.36 -45.17
CA SER A 765 -28.91 -4.53 -45.55
C SER A 765 -29.69 -5.34 -44.51
N SER A 766 -31.02 -5.29 -44.61
CA SER A 766 -31.92 -6.08 -43.77
C SER A 766 -32.84 -6.95 -44.61
N VAL A 767 -33.22 -8.09 -44.03
CA VAL A 767 -34.21 -9.00 -44.60
C VAL A 767 -35.26 -9.38 -43.56
N THR A 768 -36.48 -9.65 -44.02
CA THR A 768 -37.55 -10.18 -43.16
C THR A 768 -37.49 -11.71 -43.15
N ALA A 769 -37.70 -12.31 -41.99
CA ALA A 769 -37.86 -13.75 -41.77
C ALA A 769 -39.08 -13.98 -40.85
N ASN A 770 -39.58 -15.21 -40.80
CA ASN A 770 -40.69 -15.58 -39.94
C ASN A 770 -40.36 -16.85 -39.15
N ALA A 771 -40.72 -16.86 -37.87
CA ALA A 771 -40.70 -18.01 -37.00
C ALA A 771 -42.03 -18.07 -36.23
N SER A 772 -42.93 -18.95 -36.66
CA SER A 772 -44.22 -19.15 -35.99
C SER A 772 -44.58 -20.63 -35.83
N VAL A 773 -45.28 -20.94 -34.75
CA VAL A 773 -45.70 -22.31 -34.42
C VAL A 773 -47.22 -22.37 -34.34
N HIS A 774 -47.81 -23.23 -35.17
CA HIS A 774 -49.24 -23.42 -35.31
C HIS A 774 -49.54 -24.93 -35.31
N GLY A 775 -50.09 -25.48 -34.23
CA GLY A 775 -50.51 -26.88 -34.28
C GLY A 775 -51.01 -27.53 -33.00
N SER A 776 -51.65 -28.67 -33.21
CA SER A 776 -52.00 -29.70 -32.21
C SER A 776 -51.27 -30.99 -32.65
N PRO A 777 -50.52 -31.67 -31.77
CA PRO A 777 -50.45 -31.47 -30.32
C PRO A 777 -49.58 -30.27 -29.88
N PRO A 778 -49.85 -29.69 -28.69
CA PRO A 778 -49.03 -28.62 -28.14
C PRO A 778 -47.59 -29.11 -27.85
N ALA A 779 -46.58 -28.34 -28.25
CA ALA A 779 -45.17 -28.58 -27.98
C ALA A 779 -44.56 -27.41 -27.21
N TRP A 780 -43.56 -27.67 -26.37
CA TRP A 780 -42.66 -26.62 -25.89
C TRP A 780 -41.66 -26.30 -26.99
N TRP A 781 -41.51 -25.01 -27.32
CA TRP A 781 -40.66 -24.59 -28.42
C TRP A 781 -39.87 -23.32 -28.11
N ALA A 782 -38.75 -23.17 -28.79
CA ALA A 782 -37.90 -21.99 -28.79
C ALA A 782 -37.36 -21.77 -30.21
N ALA A 783 -37.25 -20.51 -30.62
CA ALA A 783 -36.54 -20.12 -31.83
C ALA A 783 -35.60 -18.96 -31.49
N TRP A 784 -34.40 -18.94 -32.07
CA TRP A 784 -33.41 -17.89 -31.86
C TRP A 784 -32.46 -17.79 -33.05
N VAL A 785 -31.81 -16.64 -33.20
CA VAL A 785 -30.81 -16.39 -34.24
C VAL A 785 -29.44 -16.29 -33.59
N THR A 786 -28.46 -16.94 -34.19
CA THR A 786 -27.03 -16.78 -33.89
C THR A 786 -26.32 -16.25 -35.13
N ALA A 787 -25.21 -15.54 -34.93
CA ALA A 787 -24.34 -15.10 -36.00
C ALA A 787 -22.88 -15.44 -35.64
N GLU A 788 -22.20 -16.08 -36.57
CA GLU A 788 -20.78 -16.46 -36.52
C GLU A 788 -20.06 -15.79 -37.70
N GLU A 789 -18.71 -15.80 -37.72
CA GLU A 789 -17.85 -15.00 -38.62
C GLU A 789 -18.35 -14.86 -40.06
N ASP A 790 -18.88 -15.93 -40.67
CA ASP A 790 -19.37 -15.95 -42.06
C ASP A 790 -20.80 -16.49 -42.23
N SER A 791 -21.60 -16.64 -41.16
CA SER A 791 -22.95 -17.21 -41.31
C SER A 791 -23.93 -16.80 -40.22
N ILE A 792 -25.21 -16.72 -40.60
CA ILE A 792 -26.32 -16.51 -39.68
C ILE A 792 -27.13 -17.80 -39.62
N THR A 793 -27.44 -18.29 -38.42
CA THR A 793 -28.23 -19.51 -38.24
C THR A 793 -29.49 -19.20 -37.46
N LEU A 794 -30.63 -19.54 -38.04
CA LEU A 794 -31.93 -19.51 -37.37
C LEU A 794 -32.23 -20.91 -36.83
N HIS A 795 -32.17 -21.04 -35.52
CA HIS A 795 -32.39 -22.29 -34.82
C HIS A 795 -33.84 -22.43 -34.37
N PHE A 796 -34.35 -23.66 -34.49
CA PHE A 796 -35.67 -24.07 -34.02
C PHE A 796 -35.53 -25.30 -33.14
N ALA A 797 -36.00 -25.20 -31.90
CA ALA A 797 -36.05 -26.32 -30.99
C ALA A 797 -37.48 -26.60 -30.53
N ALA A 798 -37.93 -27.86 -30.60
CA ALA A 798 -39.19 -28.27 -29.97
C ALA A 798 -39.15 -29.64 -29.32
N ARG A 799 -39.90 -29.73 -28.20
CA ARG A 799 -40.03 -30.93 -27.40
C ARG A 799 -41.48 -31.28 -27.06
N SER A 800 -41.73 -32.58 -27.03
CA SER A 800 -43.06 -33.11 -26.71
C SER A 800 -43.36 -32.97 -25.21
N TRP A 801 -44.65 -33.01 -24.87
CA TRP A 801 -45.11 -33.01 -23.47
C TRP A 801 -44.86 -34.36 -22.76
N GLU A 802 -44.60 -35.43 -23.52
CA GLU A 802 -44.48 -36.80 -23.00
C GLU A 802 -43.03 -37.30 -23.07
N GLY A 803 -42.35 -37.23 -21.93
CA GLY A 803 -40.99 -37.74 -21.75
C GLY A 803 -40.46 -37.49 -20.34
N ALA A 804 -41.15 -38.02 -19.33
CA ALA A 804 -40.64 -38.22 -17.97
C ALA A 804 -40.61 -39.73 -17.68
#